data_AF-A0AAA9ZHC1-F1
#
_entry.id   AF-A0AAA9ZHC1-F1
#
_cell.length_a   1.000
_cell.length_b   1.000
_cell.length_c   1.000
_cell.angle_alpha   90.00
_cell.angle_beta   90.00
_cell.angle_gamma   90.00
#
_symmetry.space_group_name_H-M   'P 1'
#
loop_
_entity.id
_entity.type
_entity.pdbx_description
1 polymer ?
#
loop_
_entity_poly.entity_id
_entity_poly.type
_entity_poly.pdbx_seq_one_letter_code
_entity_poly.pdbx_strand_id
1 'polypeptide(L)'
;MAYAYWKSGKIDDHAVFDLFFRTNPFHGEFTIFAGLEECLKFMENFHYSETDIEYLKHALPQGIEEEFFEYLGQLTAKDVTLYALKEGSVAFPRVPLIKVAGPLIIVQLLETTLLTLVNYASLMATNAARYRMVAGRHINLLEFGLRRAQGPDGGLSASKYAYIGGFDGTSNVLAGKLFNIPVKGTHAHAYITSFTGTQELKTRVLAHKETGDKRDLLELAIEHRVQLSKLLDISTEESSEGELAAMVSFAIAFPDGFMALVDTYDVKSEKHDTKSTLLGDNGCLLDMSNCDPCCPLIGFDSSQTTMMTTPTALTTDDCLDADTAPADDDDLVAQGHQQTEQTANEPEEREDSGGLPTGGSACYYCSGRMARVNDYCENGNFQQGDDVTNDDDDGASATDLPATTDVDGENANTAEDGLVNNGNGTALSTENGDDGGGEDGEMTPPPMCATCEANARNARGCVIRHLKSVGKCFRSGLLNFCAVALALNDQGYRAVGIRIDSGDLAYLSCLARETFERISEQFKLPWFSKLTIVASNDINEETILSLNEQGHKIDCFGIGTHLVTCQRQPALGCVYKMVEINAQPRIKLSQDVVKVTMPGNKNVFRLYGADGHALIDLLQRVDESPPEVGQKVLCRHPFQESKRAYVIPTHVEPLYDVYWADGRVTQAMPSLEEVRDRVQNSLRTLRQDHKRTLNPTPYKVAVSDNLYNFIHDLWLQNAPIGELS
;
A
#
# COMPACT_ATOMS: atom_id res chain seq x y z
N MET A 1 -25.10 -13.47 19.39
CA MET A 1 -25.73 -14.02 18.16
C MET A 1 -25.75 -15.54 18.17
N ALA A 2 -24.61 -16.24 18.25
CA ALA A 2 -24.54 -17.71 18.29
C ALA A 2 -25.57 -18.36 19.25
N TYR A 3 -25.59 -17.96 20.52
CA TYR A 3 -26.57 -18.42 21.51
C TYR A 3 -28.02 -18.22 21.05
N ALA A 4 -28.37 -17.04 20.52
CA ALA A 4 -29.73 -16.77 20.04
C ALA A 4 -30.16 -17.67 18.86
N TYR A 5 -29.23 -18.06 17.98
CA TYR A 5 -29.50 -19.05 16.92
C TYR A 5 -29.67 -20.46 17.50
N TRP A 6 -28.76 -20.90 18.37
CA TRP A 6 -28.84 -22.18 19.07
C TRP A 6 -30.17 -22.32 19.83
N LYS A 7 -30.51 -21.29 20.63
CA LYS A 7 -31.76 -21.16 21.40
C LYS A 7 -33.02 -21.14 20.53
N SER A 8 -32.90 -20.72 19.27
CA SER A 8 -33.97 -20.75 18.27
C SER A 8 -34.06 -22.07 17.50
N GLY A 9 -33.27 -23.09 17.86
CA GLY A 9 -33.21 -24.38 17.14
C GLY A 9 -32.51 -24.30 15.78
N LYS A 10 -31.70 -23.26 15.52
CA LYS A 10 -31.05 -23.00 14.23
C LYS A 10 -29.63 -23.60 14.13
N ILE A 11 -29.40 -24.74 14.76
CA ILE A 11 -28.12 -25.46 14.68
C ILE A 11 -27.96 -26.14 13.31
N ASP A 12 -29.05 -26.68 12.76
CA ASP A 12 -29.08 -27.37 11.46
C ASP A 12 -29.30 -26.42 10.26
N ASP A 13 -29.48 -25.11 10.51
CA ASP A 13 -29.63 -24.12 9.43
C ASP A 13 -28.30 -24.02 8.65
N HIS A 14 -28.33 -24.28 7.33
CA HIS A 14 -27.15 -24.16 6.47
C HIS A 14 -27.20 -22.84 5.69
N ALA A 15 -26.17 -21.99 5.83
CA ALA A 15 -26.12 -20.66 5.23
C ALA A 15 -24.95 -20.48 4.26
N VAL A 16 -25.08 -19.51 3.34
CA VAL A 16 -24.01 -19.05 2.44
C VAL A 16 -23.78 -17.56 2.63
N PHE A 17 -22.53 -17.16 2.82
CA PHE A 17 -22.08 -15.79 3.00
C PHE A 17 -21.04 -15.40 1.94
N ASP A 18 -21.17 -14.20 1.38
CA ASP A 18 -20.20 -13.60 0.46
C ASP A 18 -19.34 -12.55 1.21
N LEU A 19 -18.01 -12.65 1.10
CA LEU A 19 -17.05 -11.62 1.53
C LEU A 19 -16.64 -10.79 0.31
N PHE A 20 -17.03 -9.51 0.25
CA PHE A 20 -16.72 -8.62 -0.88
C PHE A 20 -16.48 -7.18 -0.43
N PHE A 21 -15.82 -6.36 -1.24
CA PHE A 21 -15.63 -4.92 -0.98
C PHE A 21 -16.47 -4.06 -1.93
N ARG A 22 -16.69 -2.79 -1.58
CA ARG A 22 -17.69 -1.92 -2.24
C ARG A 22 -17.13 -0.86 -3.17
N THR A 23 -15.86 -0.51 -3.00
CA THR A 23 -15.13 0.52 -3.75
C THR A 23 -13.66 0.12 -3.79
N ASN A 24 -13.02 0.21 -4.96
CA ASN A 24 -11.57 0.01 -5.05
C ASN A 24 -10.81 1.03 -4.19
N PRO A 25 -9.70 0.66 -3.54
CA PRO A 25 -9.00 1.54 -2.62
C PRO A 25 -8.14 2.59 -3.36
N PHE A 26 -7.75 3.64 -2.65
CA PHE A 26 -6.84 4.69 -3.12
C PHE A 26 -7.33 5.41 -4.39
N HIS A 27 -8.64 5.40 -4.65
CA HIS A 27 -9.27 5.87 -5.90
C HIS A 27 -8.71 5.18 -7.18
N GLY A 28 -8.16 3.97 -7.05
CA GLY A 28 -7.85 3.10 -8.18
C GLY A 28 -9.08 2.38 -8.73
N GLU A 29 -8.89 1.55 -9.76
CA GLU A 29 -9.95 0.71 -10.33
C GLU A 29 -9.64 -0.80 -10.32
N PHE A 30 -8.72 -1.23 -9.46
CA PHE A 30 -8.48 -2.64 -9.14
C PHE A 30 -8.11 -2.82 -7.67
N THR A 31 -8.29 -4.02 -7.16
CA THR A 31 -7.78 -4.49 -5.86
C THR A 31 -7.03 -5.81 -6.09
N ILE A 32 -5.94 -6.06 -5.38
CA ILE A 32 -5.27 -7.36 -5.34
C ILE A 32 -5.86 -8.17 -4.18
N PHE A 33 -6.41 -9.34 -4.46
CA PHE A 33 -6.90 -10.23 -3.41
C PHE A 33 -5.73 -10.91 -2.69
N ALA A 34 -5.69 -10.80 -1.35
CA ALA A 34 -4.74 -11.50 -0.49
C ALA A 34 -5.33 -11.77 0.91
N GLY A 35 -4.67 -12.64 1.67
CA GLY A 35 -5.04 -13.07 3.02
C GLY A 35 -5.57 -14.50 3.12
N LEU A 36 -5.72 -15.23 2.00
CA LEU A 36 -6.37 -16.54 1.94
C LEU A 36 -5.59 -17.60 2.75
N GLU A 37 -4.25 -17.62 2.63
CA GLU A 37 -3.41 -18.54 3.39
C GLU A 37 -3.62 -18.44 4.91
N GLU A 38 -3.75 -17.23 5.46
CA GLU A 38 -3.97 -17.04 6.89
C GLU A 38 -5.41 -17.36 7.29
N CYS A 39 -6.40 -17.14 6.40
CA CYS A 39 -7.78 -17.58 6.62
C CYS A 39 -7.88 -19.11 6.73
N LEU A 40 -7.11 -19.86 5.93
CA LEU A 40 -7.10 -21.32 5.95
C LEU A 40 -6.42 -21.87 7.21
N LYS A 41 -5.28 -21.29 7.64
CA LYS A 41 -4.65 -21.63 8.94
C LYS A 41 -5.58 -21.35 10.12
N PHE A 42 -6.32 -20.24 10.07
CA PHE A 42 -7.33 -19.92 11.08
C PHE A 42 -8.45 -20.98 11.11
N MET A 43 -8.96 -21.43 9.96
CA MET A 43 -9.96 -22.49 9.90
C MET A 43 -9.43 -23.85 10.37
N GLU A 44 -8.17 -24.19 10.06
CA GLU A 44 -7.49 -25.40 10.54
C GLU A 44 -7.34 -25.45 12.06
N ASN A 45 -7.22 -24.28 12.70
CA ASN A 45 -7.12 -24.15 14.15
C ASN A 45 -8.41 -23.59 14.78
N PHE A 46 -9.54 -23.57 14.06
CA PHE A 46 -10.80 -23.02 14.57
C PHE A 46 -11.46 -24.01 15.54
N HIS A 47 -11.24 -23.73 16.81
CA HIS A 47 -11.92 -24.27 17.98
C HIS A 47 -11.99 -23.15 19.04
N TYR A 48 -12.81 -23.33 20.06
CA TYR A 48 -12.57 -22.66 21.34
C TYR A 48 -11.62 -23.55 22.13
N SER A 49 -10.55 -22.99 22.73
CA SER A 49 -9.93 -23.70 23.85
C SER A 49 -10.94 -23.74 25.00
N GLU A 50 -10.87 -24.76 25.86
CA GLU A 50 -11.78 -24.78 27.01
C GLU A 50 -11.42 -23.66 28.03
N THR A 51 -10.23 -23.06 27.96
CA THR A 51 -9.92 -21.77 28.62
C THR A 51 -10.50 -20.53 27.92
N ASP A 52 -10.84 -20.56 26.63
CA ASP A 52 -11.78 -19.59 26.05
C ASP A 52 -13.22 -19.85 26.55
N ILE A 53 -13.54 -21.12 26.88
CA ILE A 53 -14.72 -21.45 27.68
C ILE A 53 -14.54 -21.00 29.15
N GLU A 54 -13.32 -20.79 29.69
CA GLU A 54 -13.05 -19.98 30.92
C GLU A 54 -13.49 -18.51 30.77
N TYR A 55 -13.95 -18.14 29.59
CA TYR A 55 -14.53 -16.84 29.31
C TYR A 55 -16.01 -16.87 28.84
N LEU A 56 -16.89 -17.79 29.34
CA LEU A 56 -18.40 -17.82 29.14
C LEU A 56 -19.69 -17.88 30.18
N LYS A 57 -20.10 -17.80 31.53
CA LYS A 57 -19.99 -17.68 33.09
C LYS A 57 -19.88 -16.42 34.11
N HIS A 58 -19.03 -15.37 34.04
CA HIS A 58 -19.04 -13.95 34.60
C HIS A 58 -19.05 -12.58 33.71
N ALA A 59 -18.92 -12.46 32.36
CA ALA A 59 -19.30 -11.32 31.42
C ALA A 59 -20.19 -11.46 30.07
N LEU A 60 -20.77 -12.60 29.59
CA LEU A 60 -21.75 -12.85 28.45
C LEU A 60 -23.02 -13.73 28.86
N PRO A 61 -24.24 -13.17 29.09
CA PRO A 61 -25.50 -13.54 30.58
C PRO A 61 -25.88 -14.82 31.36
N GLN A 62 -26.43 -14.49 32.55
CA GLN A 62 -26.86 -15.41 33.63
C GLN A 62 -28.24 -15.94 33.29
N GLY A 63 -28.26 -17.12 32.66
CA GLY A 63 -29.45 -17.69 32.03
C GLY A 63 -29.18 -18.30 30.65
N ILE A 64 -27.94 -18.28 30.16
CA ILE A 64 -27.51 -19.22 29.12
C ILE A 64 -27.50 -20.65 29.69
N GLU A 65 -27.98 -21.62 28.90
CA GLU A 65 -27.91 -23.05 29.20
C GLU A 65 -26.47 -23.60 29.12
N GLU A 66 -26.14 -24.56 29.99
CA GLU A 66 -24.80 -25.20 30.01
C GLU A 66 -24.54 -25.95 28.70
N GLU A 67 -25.59 -26.55 28.14
CA GLU A 67 -25.60 -27.26 26.85
C GLU A 67 -25.21 -26.37 25.66
N PHE A 68 -25.28 -25.03 25.79
CA PHE A 68 -24.73 -24.12 24.77
C PHE A 68 -23.21 -24.01 24.86
N PHE A 69 -22.61 -24.11 26.05
CA PHE A 69 -21.15 -24.08 26.22
C PHE A 69 -20.53 -25.42 25.81
N GLU A 70 -21.19 -26.54 26.13
CA GLU A 70 -20.85 -27.87 25.58
C GLU A 70 -20.87 -27.83 24.04
N TYR A 71 -21.89 -27.22 23.44
CA TYR A 71 -21.99 -27.04 21.98
C TYR A 71 -20.88 -26.13 21.43
N LEU A 72 -20.48 -25.07 22.13
CA LEU A 72 -19.38 -24.19 21.70
C LEU A 72 -18.02 -24.90 21.70
N GLY A 73 -17.71 -25.70 22.72
CA GLY A 73 -16.47 -26.48 22.78
C GLY A 73 -16.35 -27.50 21.63
N GLN A 74 -17.48 -27.99 21.12
CA GLN A 74 -17.53 -28.93 19.98
C GLN A 74 -17.43 -28.26 18.59
N LEU A 75 -17.36 -26.93 18.50
CA LEU A 75 -17.32 -26.24 17.21
C LEU A 75 -15.96 -26.36 16.53
N THR A 76 -16.00 -26.82 15.27
CA THR A 76 -14.85 -26.86 14.36
C THR A 76 -15.24 -26.30 12.99
N ALA A 77 -14.27 -25.91 12.16
CA ALA A 77 -14.55 -25.50 10.78
C ALA A 77 -14.85 -26.68 9.83
N LYS A 78 -15.09 -27.89 10.35
CA LYS A 78 -15.12 -29.13 9.58
C LYS A 78 -16.18 -29.14 8.47
N ASP A 79 -17.41 -28.85 8.83
CA ASP A 79 -18.57 -28.92 7.93
C ASP A 79 -18.79 -27.60 7.15
N VAL A 80 -17.75 -26.77 7.07
CA VAL A 80 -17.69 -25.56 6.25
C VAL A 80 -17.05 -25.89 4.89
N THR A 81 -17.52 -25.25 3.83
CA THR A 81 -16.85 -25.18 2.52
C THR A 81 -16.47 -23.74 2.22
N LEU A 82 -15.19 -23.51 1.89
CA LEU A 82 -14.68 -22.19 1.48
C LEU A 82 -14.28 -22.20 0.00
N TYR A 83 -14.89 -21.29 -0.76
CA TYR A 83 -14.52 -20.97 -2.15
C TYR A 83 -13.82 -19.61 -2.16
N ALA A 84 -12.77 -19.44 -2.97
CA ALA A 84 -12.07 -18.16 -3.05
C ALA A 84 -11.54 -17.87 -4.45
N LEU A 85 -11.28 -16.59 -4.71
CA LEU A 85 -10.37 -16.18 -5.78
C LEU A 85 -8.96 -16.73 -5.51
N LYS A 86 -8.17 -16.95 -6.56
CA LYS A 86 -6.75 -17.32 -6.41
C LYS A 86 -6.00 -16.14 -5.78
N GLU A 87 -5.35 -16.33 -4.64
CA GLU A 87 -4.57 -15.28 -3.96
C GLU A 87 -3.51 -14.67 -4.89
N GLY A 88 -3.44 -13.33 -4.93
CA GLY A 88 -2.67 -12.56 -5.91
C GLY A 88 -3.44 -12.16 -7.19
N SER A 89 -4.71 -12.54 -7.34
CA SER A 89 -5.51 -12.11 -8.50
C SER A 89 -6.05 -10.69 -8.37
N VAL A 90 -6.23 -9.98 -9.50
CA VAL A 90 -7.03 -8.75 -9.52
C VAL A 90 -8.50 -9.08 -9.26
N ALA A 91 -9.11 -8.30 -8.38
CA ALA A 91 -10.48 -8.39 -7.93
C ALA A 91 -11.15 -7.00 -8.00
N PHE A 92 -12.49 -7.00 -8.07
CA PHE A 92 -13.29 -5.80 -8.30
C PHE A 92 -14.47 -5.70 -7.34
N PRO A 93 -15.01 -4.49 -7.11
CA PRO A 93 -16.11 -4.29 -6.19
C PRO A 93 -17.29 -5.21 -6.45
N ARG A 94 -17.90 -5.72 -5.38
CA ARG A 94 -19.08 -6.60 -5.38
C ARG A 94 -18.88 -8.01 -5.94
N VAL A 95 -17.72 -8.34 -6.53
CA VAL A 95 -17.32 -9.74 -6.72
C VAL A 95 -16.94 -10.30 -5.35
N PRO A 96 -17.53 -11.42 -4.89
CA PRO A 96 -17.04 -12.10 -3.68
C PRO A 96 -15.59 -12.52 -3.85
N LEU A 97 -14.74 -12.11 -2.90
CA LEU A 97 -13.36 -12.53 -2.75
C LEU A 97 -13.30 -13.97 -2.20
N ILE A 98 -14.15 -14.21 -1.20
CA ILE A 98 -14.37 -15.50 -0.54
C ILE A 98 -15.88 -15.72 -0.44
N LYS A 99 -16.32 -16.97 -0.63
CA LYS A 99 -17.66 -17.44 -0.28
C LYS A 99 -17.52 -18.54 0.77
N VAL A 100 -18.32 -18.47 1.82
CA VAL A 100 -18.34 -19.43 2.92
C VAL A 100 -19.72 -20.08 2.99
N ALA A 101 -19.78 -21.41 2.98
CA ALA A 101 -21.01 -22.19 3.08
C ALA A 101 -20.90 -23.21 4.21
N GLY A 102 -21.94 -23.41 5.01
CA GLY A 102 -21.93 -24.37 6.13
C GLY A 102 -22.97 -24.05 7.20
N PRO A 103 -22.90 -24.71 8.38
CA PRO A 103 -23.81 -24.46 9.51
C PRO A 103 -23.78 -23.00 9.96
N LEU A 104 -24.97 -22.39 10.09
CA LEU A 104 -25.22 -20.95 10.28
C LEU A 104 -24.36 -20.33 11.37
N ILE A 105 -24.29 -20.98 12.53
CA ILE A 105 -23.57 -20.47 13.70
C ILE A 105 -22.07 -20.40 13.42
N ILE A 106 -21.50 -21.43 12.81
CA ILE A 106 -20.07 -21.53 12.49
C ILE A 106 -19.72 -20.45 11.45
N VAL A 107 -20.42 -20.42 10.32
CA VAL A 107 -20.12 -19.45 9.25
C VAL A 107 -20.40 -18.00 9.65
N GLN A 108 -21.25 -17.75 10.66
CA GLN A 108 -21.41 -16.42 11.25
C GLN A 108 -20.28 -16.03 12.21
N LEU A 109 -19.70 -16.98 12.96
CA LEU A 109 -18.55 -16.71 13.83
C LEU A 109 -17.28 -16.39 13.04
N LEU A 110 -17.12 -16.96 11.83
CA LEU A 110 -15.98 -16.68 10.95
C LEU A 110 -15.96 -15.22 10.40
N GLU A 111 -17.07 -14.46 10.45
CA GLU A 111 -17.19 -13.09 9.85
C GLU A 111 -16.02 -12.18 10.27
N THR A 112 -15.77 -12.04 11.57
CA THR A 112 -14.82 -11.05 12.12
C THR A 112 -13.37 -11.32 11.69
N THR A 113 -12.93 -12.58 11.79
CA THR A 113 -11.54 -12.94 11.52
C THR A 113 -11.25 -12.95 10.02
N LEU A 114 -12.16 -13.49 9.20
CA LEU A 114 -12.03 -13.45 7.74
C LEU A 114 -12.02 -12.00 7.23
N LEU A 115 -12.87 -11.12 7.76
CA LEU A 115 -12.83 -9.70 7.42
C LEU A 115 -11.52 -9.05 7.82
N THR A 116 -10.99 -9.34 9.02
CA THR A 116 -9.74 -8.76 9.51
C THR A 116 -8.55 -9.14 8.61
N LEU A 117 -8.40 -10.44 8.35
CA LEU A 117 -7.29 -10.98 7.54
C LEU A 117 -7.35 -10.48 6.09
N VAL A 118 -8.51 -10.55 5.43
CA VAL A 118 -8.65 -10.18 4.02
C VAL A 118 -8.56 -8.67 3.80
N ASN A 119 -9.15 -7.83 4.68
CA ASN A 119 -9.09 -6.37 4.53
C ASN A 119 -7.63 -5.88 4.49
N TYR A 120 -6.82 -6.22 5.50
CA TYR A 120 -5.46 -5.69 5.61
C TYR A 120 -4.54 -6.25 4.52
N ALA A 121 -4.59 -7.56 4.28
CA ALA A 121 -3.76 -8.21 3.27
C ALA A 121 -4.03 -7.69 1.86
N SER A 122 -5.31 -7.63 1.44
CA SER A 122 -5.70 -7.14 0.12
C SER A 122 -5.39 -5.64 -0.05
N LEU A 123 -5.57 -4.83 1.00
CA LEU A 123 -5.22 -3.41 0.99
C LEU A 123 -3.70 -3.20 0.81
N MET A 124 -2.89 -3.90 1.61
CA MET A 124 -1.43 -3.83 1.56
C MET A 124 -0.87 -4.27 0.20
N ALA A 125 -1.34 -5.41 -0.33
CA ALA A 125 -0.92 -5.91 -1.63
C ALA A 125 -1.31 -4.95 -2.77
N THR A 126 -2.48 -4.30 -2.68
CA THR A 126 -2.92 -3.28 -3.64
C THR A 126 -2.06 -2.01 -3.55
N ASN A 127 -1.79 -1.52 -2.35
CA ASN A 127 -0.94 -0.36 -2.12
C ASN A 127 0.47 -0.60 -2.72
N ALA A 128 1.08 -1.73 -2.39
CA ALA A 128 2.38 -2.12 -2.89
C ALA A 128 2.43 -2.29 -4.42
N ALA A 129 1.38 -2.83 -5.04
CA ALA A 129 1.26 -2.91 -6.49
C ALA A 129 1.22 -1.51 -7.15
N ARG A 130 0.54 -0.53 -6.55
CA ARG A 130 0.51 0.85 -7.04
C ARG A 130 1.89 1.52 -6.95
N TYR A 131 2.61 1.35 -5.84
CA TYR A 131 4.02 1.79 -5.72
C TYR A 131 4.91 1.19 -6.81
N ARG A 132 4.79 -0.12 -7.09
CA ARG A 132 5.51 -0.79 -8.19
C ARG A 132 5.12 -0.21 -9.56
N MET A 133 3.87 0.19 -9.76
CA MET A 133 3.43 0.79 -11.02
C MET A 133 4.00 2.20 -11.26
N VAL A 134 4.13 3.04 -10.22
CA VAL A 134 4.72 4.39 -10.36
C VAL A 134 6.26 4.41 -10.35
N ALA A 135 6.91 3.49 -9.62
CA ALA A 135 8.39 3.36 -9.63
C ALA A 135 8.91 2.56 -10.84
N GLY A 136 8.03 1.87 -11.57
CA GLY A 136 8.40 1.03 -12.70
C GLY A 136 9.17 -0.24 -12.30
N ARG A 137 9.77 -0.91 -13.30
CA ARG A 137 10.43 -2.22 -13.13
C ARG A 137 11.95 -2.16 -12.85
N HIS A 138 12.56 -0.99 -12.93
CA HIS A 138 14.02 -0.84 -12.88
C HIS A 138 14.54 -0.24 -11.57
N ILE A 139 13.65 0.38 -10.78
CA ILE A 139 13.95 0.88 -9.44
C ILE A 139 13.60 -0.21 -8.42
N ASN A 140 14.49 -0.46 -7.46
CA ASN A 140 14.24 -1.40 -6.37
C ASN A 140 13.29 -0.78 -5.33
N LEU A 141 12.37 -1.57 -4.78
CA LEU A 141 11.44 -1.13 -3.73
C LEU A 141 11.65 -1.93 -2.45
N LEU A 142 11.96 -1.24 -1.34
CA LEU A 142 12.21 -1.86 -0.04
C LEU A 142 11.20 -1.38 1.01
N GLU A 143 10.62 -2.33 1.74
CA GLU A 143 9.69 -2.05 2.84
C GLU A 143 10.49 -1.79 4.13
N PHE A 144 10.48 -0.54 4.59
CA PHE A 144 11.20 -0.05 5.79
C PHE A 144 10.23 0.45 6.88
N GLY A 145 8.95 0.08 6.77
CA GLY A 145 7.85 0.61 7.57
C GLY A 145 7.61 -0.10 8.90
N LEU A 146 8.15 -1.31 9.12
CA LEU A 146 8.03 -2.11 10.38
C LEU A 146 7.84 -1.28 11.66
N ARG A 147 8.66 -0.23 11.89
CA ARG A 147 8.60 0.65 13.08
C ARG A 147 7.33 1.52 13.22
N ARG A 148 6.43 1.48 12.25
CA ARG A 148 5.14 2.20 12.16
C ARG A 148 3.98 1.28 11.77
N ALA A 149 4.21 -0.03 11.62
CA ALA A 149 3.15 -0.99 11.34
C ALA A 149 2.21 -1.14 12.56
N GLN A 150 0.96 -1.55 12.32
CA GLN A 150 -0.10 -1.50 13.32
C GLN A 150 -0.25 -2.83 14.05
N GLY A 151 -0.01 -2.83 15.37
CA GLY A 151 -0.10 -4.04 16.21
C GLY A 151 1.08 -5.00 16.05
N PRO A 152 1.14 -6.09 16.86
CA PRO A 152 2.27 -7.02 16.86
C PRO A 152 2.53 -7.68 15.50
N ASP A 153 1.49 -8.25 14.88
CA ASP A 153 1.61 -9.01 13.64
C ASP A 153 1.50 -8.13 12.37
N GLY A 154 1.13 -6.85 12.53
CA GLY A 154 1.06 -5.90 11.42
C GLY A 154 2.42 -5.71 10.75
N GLY A 155 3.52 -5.75 11.52
CA GLY A 155 4.88 -5.68 10.98
C GLY A 155 5.22 -6.86 10.06
N LEU A 156 4.89 -8.09 10.47
CA LEU A 156 5.12 -9.30 9.68
C LEU A 156 4.21 -9.36 8.45
N SER A 157 2.93 -9.02 8.64
CA SER A 157 1.91 -8.99 7.58
C SER A 157 2.24 -7.94 6.52
N ALA A 158 2.65 -6.73 6.92
CA ALA A 158 3.03 -5.66 6.01
C ALA A 158 4.15 -6.10 5.05
N SER A 159 5.21 -6.72 5.57
CA SER A 159 6.33 -7.21 4.77
C SER A 159 5.90 -8.29 3.77
N LYS A 160 5.07 -9.25 4.21
CA LYS A 160 4.54 -10.34 3.36
C LYS A 160 3.74 -9.78 2.17
N TYR A 161 2.73 -8.96 2.44
CA TYR A 161 1.83 -8.45 1.41
C TYR A 161 2.45 -7.33 0.56
N ALA A 162 3.44 -6.59 1.07
CA ALA A 162 4.24 -5.68 0.26
C ALA A 162 5.10 -6.44 -0.78
N TYR A 163 5.75 -7.54 -0.40
CA TYR A 163 6.52 -8.37 -1.32
C TYR A 163 5.64 -8.99 -2.41
N ILE A 164 4.46 -9.52 -2.05
CA ILE A 164 3.43 -10.00 -2.98
C ILE A 164 3.01 -8.90 -3.98
N GLY A 165 2.71 -7.70 -3.49
CA GLY A 165 2.32 -6.57 -4.35
C GLY A 165 3.42 -6.12 -5.32
N GLY A 166 4.69 -6.35 -4.96
CA GLY A 166 5.83 -6.21 -5.86
C GLY A 166 7.07 -5.53 -5.30
N PHE A 167 7.23 -5.43 -3.98
CA PHE A 167 8.47 -4.95 -3.33
C PHE A 167 9.56 -6.03 -3.36
N ASP A 168 10.82 -5.64 -3.47
CA ASP A 168 11.95 -6.54 -3.71
C ASP A 168 12.64 -7.02 -2.43
N GLY A 169 12.32 -6.40 -1.29
CA GLY A 169 12.84 -6.78 0.02
C GLY A 169 12.24 -5.96 1.16
N THR A 170 12.66 -6.30 2.38
CA THR A 170 12.19 -5.68 3.63
C THR A 170 13.34 -5.49 4.62
N SER A 171 13.21 -4.56 5.57
CA SER A 171 14.06 -4.52 6.77
C SER A 171 13.63 -5.51 7.86
N ASN A 172 12.47 -6.16 7.72
CA ASN A 172 11.92 -7.09 8.69
C ASN A 172 12.60 -8.47 8.64
N VAL A 173 13.54 -8.69 9.56
CA VAL A 173 14.30 -9.95 9.68
C VAL A 173 13.39 -11.16 9.98
N LEU A 174 12.26 -10.97 10.67
CA LEU A 174 11.31 -12.06 10.95
C LEU A 174 10.57 -12.49 9.68
N ALA A 175 10.16 -11.54 8.84
CA ALA A 175 9.59 -11.84 7.53
C ALA A 175 10.60 -12.54 6.60
N GLY A 176 11.87 -12.16 6.67
CA GLY A 176 12.96 -12.88 6.00
C GLY A 176 13.13 -14.32 6.50
N LYS A 177 13.07 -14.56 7.82
CA LYS A 177 13.15 -15.91 8.41
C LYS A 177 11.96 -16.79 7.98
N LEU A 178 10.74 -16.27 8.09
CA LEU A 178 9.51 -17.07 7.93
C LEU A 178 9.09 -17.25 6.47
N PHE A 179 9.37 -16.27 5.60
CA PHE A 179 8.86 -16.24 4.23
C PHE A 179 9.97 -16.14 3.17
N ASN A 180 11.24 -16.28 3.55
CA ASN A 180 12.41 -16.18 2.66
C ASN A 180 12.53 -14.84 1.88
N ILE A 181 11.82 -13.80 2.33
CA ILE A 181 11.84 -12.48 1.69
C ILE A 181 13.24 -11.86 1.81
N PRO A 182 13.83 -11.29 0.74
CA PRO A 182 15.16 -10.69 0.79
C PRO A 182 15.26 -9.58 1.84
N VAL A 183 16.02 -9.83 2.91
CA VAL A 183 16.29 -8.82 3.94
C VAL A 183 17.30 -7.81 3.41
N LYS A 184 17.00 -6.52 3.54
CA LYS A 184 17.84 -5.39 3.11
C LYS A 184 17.84 -4.30 4.16
N GLY A 185 19.00 -3.67 4.36
CA GLY A 185 19.16 -2.56 5.29
C GLY A 185 20.55 -1.94 5.19
N THR A 186 20.70 -0.78 5.83
CA THR A 186 21.96 -0.05 6.04
C THR A 186 22.12 0.18 7.54
N HIS A 187 23.04 1.05 7.96
CA HIS A 187 22.98 1.63 9.31
C HIS A 187 21.94 2.78 9.39
N ALA A 188 21.67 3.26 10.61
CA ALA A 188 20.81 4.41 10.91
C ALA A 188 21.62 5.64 11.34
N HIS A 189 20.99 6.83 11.45
CA HIS A 189 21.65 8.03 11.98
C HIS A 189 22.21 7.80 13.38
N ALA A 190 21.49 7.08 14.25
CA ALA A 190 21.93 6.73 15.61
C ALA A 190 23.29 6.00 15.68
N TYR A 191 23.67 5.29 14.61
CA TYR A 191 24.99 4.67 14.50
C TYR A 191 26.06 5.69 14.08
N ILE A 192 25.76 6.61 13.15
CA ILE A 192 26.66 7.73 12.82
C ILE A 192 26.90 8.62 14.04
N THR A 193 25.84 9.05 14.73
CA THR A 193 25.91 9.95 15.89
C THR A 193 26.46 9.28 17.16
N SER A 194 26.80 7.98 17.12
CA SER A 194 27.46 7.29 18.23
C SER A 194 28.99 7.46 18.25
N PHE A 195 29.56 8.10 17.22
CA PHE A 195 30.99 8.41 17.12
C PHE A 195 31.20 9.93 17.24
N THR A 196 32.05 10.36 18.17
CA THR A 196 32.45 11.77 18.33
C THR A 196 33.66 12.14 17.47
N GLY A 197 34.51 11.17 17.12
CA GLY A 197 35.69 11.40 16.29
C GLY A 197 36.51 10.16 15.98
N THR A 198 37.46 10.32 15.06
CA THR A 198 38.34 9.24 14.54
C THR A 198 39.26 8.61 15.60
N GLN A 199 39.38 9.22 16.78
CA GLN A 199 40.13 8.68 17.93
C GLN A 199 39.43 7.47 18.57
N GLU A 200 38.10 7.36 18.47
CA GLU A 200 37.31 6.28 19.10
C GLU A 200 37.40 4.93 18.37
N LEU A 201 37.93 4.93 17.14
CA LEU A 201 38.15 3.72 16.35
C LEU A 201 39.19 2.80 16.99
N LYS A 202 38.71 1.81 17.75
CA LYS A 202 39.49 0.71 18.35
C LYS A 202 40.01 -0.28 17.30
N THR A 203 39.21 -0.55 16.27
CA THR A 203 39.59 -1.38 15.12
C THR A 203 39.67 -0.47 13.89
N ARG A 204 40.84 -0.46 13.25
CA ARG A 204 41.11 0.33 12.04
C ARG A 204 41.65 -0.49 10.88
N VAL A 205 42.17 -1.67 11.18
CA VAL A 205 42.86 -2.53 10.22
C VAL A 205 41.86 -3.38 9.45
N LEU A 206 41.88 -3.26 8.12
CA LEU A 206 41.24 -4.20 7.20
C LEU A 206 42.32 -5.10 6.57
N ALA A 207 41.94 -6.31 6.16
CA ALA A 207 42.81 -7.21 5.39
C ALA A 207 42.36 -7.19 3.92
N HIS A 208 43.30 -6.96 3.01
CA HIS A 208 43.06 -6.95 1.56
C HIS A 208 42.43 -8.27 1.09
N LYS A 209 41.35 -8.19 0.32
CA LYS A 209 40.48 -9.32 -0.04
C LYS A 209 41.21 -10.53 -0.63
N GLU A 210 42.17 -10.29 -1.53
CA GLU A 210 42.91 -11.34 -2.22
C GLU A 210 44.24 -11.74 -1.55
N THR A 211 45.08 -10.79 -1.13
CA THR A 211 46.42 -11.08 -0.56
C THR A 211 46.42 -11.32 0.95
N GLY A 212 45.40 -10.86 1.67
CA GLY A 212 45.35 -10.86 3.14
C GLY A 212 46.20 -9.78 3.81
N ASP A 213 46.88 -8.91 3.04
CA ASP A 213 47.72 -7.83 3.57
C ASP A 213 46.90 -6.85 4.42
N LYS A 214 47.41 -6.52 5.60
CA LYS A 214 46.69 -5.71 6.59
C LYS A 214 47.13 -4.24 6.54
N ARG A 215 46.19 -3.34 6.26
CA ARG A 215 46.41 -1.87 6.27
C ARG A 215 45.37 -1.16 7.14
N ASP A 216 45.74 0.01 7.66
CA ASP A 216 44.82 0.89 8.37
C ASP A 216 43.89 1.58 7.36
N LEU A 217 42.59 1.30 7.46
CA LEU A 217 41.56 1.81 6.56
C LEU A 217 41.22 3.27 6.85
N LEU A 218 41.45 3.75 8.08
CA LEU A 218 41.27 5.16 8.45
C LEU A 218 42.38 6.00 7.80
N GLU A 219 43.63 5.57 7.85
CA GLU A 219 44.75 6.28 7.20
C GLU A 219 44.51 6.40 5.68
N LEU A 220 44.15 5.29 5.01
CA LEU A 220 43.78 5.30 3.58
C LEU A 220 42.58 6.22 3.29
N ALA A 221 41.54 6.22 4.14
CA ALA A 221 40.39 7.09 3.95
C ALA A 221 40.73 8.57 4.15
N ILE A 222 41.64 8.92 5.07
CA ILE A 222 42.12 10.29 5.24
C ILE A 222 42.94 10.74 4.01
N GLU A 223 43.83 9.89 3.49
CA GLU A 223 44.57 10.16 2.25
C GLU A 223 43.65 10.41 1.05
N HIS A 224 42.59 9.61 0.88
CA HIS A 224 41.61 9.80 -0.18
C HIS A 224 40.73 11.04 0.05
N ARG A 225 40.31 11.35 1.28
CA ARG A 225 39.55 12.58 1.61
C ARG A 225 40.33 13.86 1.29
N VAL A 226 41.66 13.86 1.45
CA VAL A 226 42.56 14.97 1.09
C VAL A 226 42.84 15.08 -0.43
N GLN A 227 42.51 14.04 -1.20
CA GLN A 227 42.49 14.09 -2.68
C GLN A 227 41.12 14.57 -3.19
N LEU A 228 40.04 14.03 -2.63
CA LEU A 228 38.66 14.33 -3.02
C LEU A 228 38.23 15.77 -2.68
N SER A 229 38.68 16.34 -1.56
CA SER A 229 38.41 17.74 -1.20
C SER A 229 38.79 18.73 -2.32
N LYS A 230 39.93 18.49 -2.97
CA LYS A 230 40.44 19.27 -4.10
C LYS A 230 39.71 19.01 -5.42
N LEU A 231 39.10 17.83 -5.58
CA LEU A 231 38.32 17.44 -6.76
C LEU A 231 36.89 17.99 -6.72
N LEU A 232 36.32 18.12 -5.51
CA LEU A 232 34.93 18.49 -5.28
C LEU A 232 34.73 19.94 -4.81
N ASP A 233 35.81 20.66 -4.49
CA ASP A 233 35.82 22.03 -3.96
C ASP A 233 35.09 22.14 -2.60
N ILE A 234 35.47 21.24 -1.67
CA ILE A 234 34.89 21.11 -0.31
C ILE A 234 36.04 21.10 0.71
N SER A 235 35.96 21.89 1.79
CA SER A 235 37.00 21.85 2.82
C SER A 235 36.92 20.56 3.65
N THR A 236 38.08 19.95 3.93
CA THR A 236 38.14 18.82 4.88
C THR A 236 37.72 19.23 6.29
N GLU A 237 37.80 20.51 6.64
CA GLU A 237 37.41 21.07 7.95
C GLU A 237 35.89 21.22 8.12
N GLU A 238 35.12 21.19 7.02
CA GLU A 238 33.65 21.20 7.04
C GLU A 238 33.03 19.80 7.18
N SER A 239 33.86 18.76 7.11
CA SER A 239 33.46 17.36 7.06
C SER A 239 33.65 16.69 8.43
N SER A 240 32.62 15.97 8.90
CA SER A 240 32.55 15.41 10.24
C SER A 240 33.52 14.24 10.46
N GLU A 241 34.39 14.37 11.45
CA GLU A 241 35.30 13.30 11.92
C GLU A 241 34.54 12.11 12.53
N GLY A 242 33.44 12.37 13.24
CA GLY A 242 32.59 11.31 13.79
C GLY A 242 31.90 10.50 12.69
N GLU A 243 31.46 11.16 11.62
CA GLU A 243 30.87 10.49 10.46
C GLU A 243 31.89 9.68 9.68
N LEU A 244 33.11 10.19 9.47
CA LEU A 244 34.19 9.40 8.89
C LEU A 244 34.49 8.17 9.75
N ALA A 245 34.58 8.35 11.08
CA ALA A 245 34.86 7.26 12.01
C ALA A 245 33.78 6.16 11.95
N ALA A 246 32.51 6.55 11.94
CA ALA A 246 31.39 5.63 11.83
C ALA A 246 31.39 4.87 10.49
N MET A 247 31.66 5.57 9.38
CA MET A 247 31.75 4.98 8.03
C MET A 247 32.92 3.99 7.92
N VAL A 248 34.11 4.34 8.42
CA VAL A 248 35.27 3.42 8.48
C VAL A 248 34.95 2.20 9.35
N SER A 249 34.33 2.39 10.53
CA SER A 249 33.89 1.28 11.39
C SER A 249 32.91 0.34 10.66
N PHE A 250 31.95 0.89 9.91
CA PHE A 250 30.98 0.10 9.15
C PHE A 250 31.63 -0.62 7.96
N ALA A 251 32.58 0.02 7.28
CA ALA A 251 33.36 -0.56 6.20
C ALA A 251 34.26 -1.72 6.66
N ILE A 252 34.83 -1.65 7.86
CA ILE A 252 35.61 -2.76 8.45
C ILE A 252 34.71 -3.94 8.81
N ALA A 253 33.49 -3.69 9.30
CA ALA A 253 32.53 -4.73 9.66
C ALA A 253 31.87 -5.39 8.42
N PHE A 254 31.60 -4.62 7.37
CA PHE A 254 30.86 -5.06 6.18
C PHE A 254 31.55 -4.61 4.87
N PRO A 255 32.79 -5.04 4.57
CA PRO A 255 33.58 -4.48 3.47
C PRO A 255 33.00 -4.78 2.08
N ASP A 256 32.34 -5.94 1.90
CA ASP A 256 31.58 -6.30 0.69
C ASP A 256 30.12 -5.78 0.70
N GLY A 257 29.68 -5.14 1.79
CA GLY A 257 28.31 -4.66 2.00
C GLY A 257 28.22 -3.17 2.31
N PHE A 258 29.31 -2.41 2.09
CA PHE A 258 29.42 -1.03 2.55
C PHE A 258 28.44 -0.10 1.81
N MET A 259 27.38 0.30 2.52
CA MET A 259 26.42 1.32 2.10
C MET A 259 26.23 2.32 3.25
N ALA A 260 26.42 3.60 2.97
CA ALA A 260 26.45 4.63 4.00
C ALA A 260 25.30 5.64 3.91
N LEU A 261 24.83 6.11 5.06
CA LEU A 261 23.89 7.23 5.20
C LEU A 261 24.69 8.54 5.16
N VAL A 262 24.41 9.43 4.19
CA VAL A 262 25.29 10.56 3.84
C VAL A 262 24.74 11.96 4.18
N ASP A 263 23.65 12.03 4.93
CA ASP A 263 22.91 13.26 5.23
C ASP A 263 22.72 13.50 6.74
N THR A 264 23.56 12.89 7.59
CA THR A 264 23.42 13.03 9.06
C THR A 264 23.85 14.42 9.57
N TYR A 265 24.82 15.05 8.90
CA TYR A 265 25.31 16.39 9.25
C TYR A 265 25.13 17.44 8.12
N ASP A 266 24.79 17.00 6.89
CA ASP A 266 24.67 17.85 5.70
C ASP A 266 23.30 18.57 5.62
N VAL A 267 23.07 19.50 6.55
CA VAL A 267 21.84 20.30 6.63
C VAL A 267 21.92 21.51 5.69
N LYS A 268 20.94 21.67 4.79
CA LYS A 268 20.81 22.87 3.91
C LYS A 268 20.65 24.16 4.75
N SER A 269 21.70 24.96 4.87
CA SER A 269 21.66 26.30 5.47
C SER A 269 21.87 27.42 4.44
N GLU A 270 20.92 27.58 3.52
CA GLU A 270 20.80 28.81 2.72
C GLU A 270 19.31 29.08 2.48
N LYS A 271 18.72 30.01 3.26
CA LYS A 271 17.51 30.70 2.80
C LYS A 271 17.90 31.44 1.52
N HIS A 272 17.06 31.41 0.49
CA HIS A 272 17.21 32.35 -0.62
C HIS A 272 16.89 33.76 -0.11
N ASP A 273 17.92 34.44 0.40
CA ASP A 273 17.83 35.82 0.86
C ASP A 273 17.58 36.70 -0.38
N THR A 274 16.36 37.23 -0.51
CA THR A 274 15.90 37.97 -1.70
C THR A 274 16.48 39.39 -1.73
N LYS A 275 17.80 39.46 -1.79
CA LYS A 275 18.62 40.68 -1.89
C LYS A 275 19.67 40.57 -3.00
N SER A 276 19.26 40.07 -4.16
CA SER A 276 19.95 40.45 -5.40
C SER A 276 19.86 41.97 -5.52
N THR A 277 21.00 42.65 -5.49
CA THR A 277 21.06 44.11 -5.53
C THR A 277 20.46 44.64 -6.83
N LEU A 278 19.72 45.76 -6.77
CA LEU A 278 19.25 46.48 -7.95
C LEU A 278 20.44 47.18 -8.65
N LEU A 279 21.17 46.41 -9.45
CA LEU A 279 22.07 46.88 -10.50
C LEU A 279 21.62 46.17 -11.78
N GLY A 280 21.03 46.93 -12.70
CA GLY A 280 20.38 46.36 -13.87
C GLY A 280 21.36 45.98 -14.97
N ASP A 281 21.06 44.89 -15.67
CA ASP A 281 20.96 44.93 -17.13
C ASP A 281 20.11 43.76 -17.66
N ASN A 282 19.29 44.06 -18.67
CA ASN A 282 18.54 43.18 -19.57
C ASN A 282 18.41 41.68 -19.21
N GLY A 283 17.25 41.31 -18.65
CA GLY A 283 16.82 39.91 -18.60
C GLY A 283 16.58 39.32 -20.00
N CYS A 284 16.80 38.02 -20.17
CA CYS A 284 16.69 37.34 -21.46
C CYS A 284 15.22 37.24 -21.94
N LEU A 285 14.78 38.18 -22.79
CA LEU A 285 13.72 37.89 -23.74
C LEU A 285 14.20 36.81 -24.72
N LEU A 286 13.35 35.82 -25.00
CA LEU A 286 13.51 34.94 -26.14
C LEU A 286 13.08 35.72 -27.40
N ASP A 287 14.04 36.19 -28.18
CA ASP A 287 13.75 36.81 -29.47
C ASP A 287 13.32 35.74 -30.48
N MET A 288 12.01 35.65 -30.69
CA MET A 288 11.34 34.72 -31.61
C MET A 288 11.11 35.33 -33.00
N SER A 289 11.62 36.54 -33.28
CA SER A 289 11.25 37.32 -34.48
C SER A 289 11.80 36.81 -35.82
N ASN A 290 12.71 35.83 -35.81
CA ASN A 290 13.44 35.37 -37.00
C ASN A 290 13.54 33.84 -37.12
N CYS A 291 12.49 33.10 -36.76
CA CYS A 291 12.37 31.68 -37.10
C CYS A 291 11.58 31.47 -38.41
N ASP A 292 12.11 30.63 -39.29
CA ASP A 292 11.56 30.38 -40.64
C ASP A 292 10.26 29.54 -40.56
N PRO A 293 9.17 29.84 -41.31
CA PRO A 293 7.84 29.24 -41.09
C PRO A 293 7.69 27.73 -41.37
N CYS A 294 8.75 27.03 -41.79
CA CYS A 294 8.71 25.63 -42.22
C CYS A 294 9.15 24.63 -41.13
N CYS A 295 9.20 25.02 -39.84
CA CYS A 295 9.57 24.13 -38.75
C CYS A 295 8.37 23.30 -38.25
N PRO A 296 8.36 21.95 -38.37
CA PRO A 296 7.17 21.12 -38.15
C PRO A 296 6.92 20.77 -36.68
N LEU A 297 7.01 21.74 -35.77
CA LEU A 297 6.75 21.57 -34.32
C LEU A 297 6.09 22.81 -33.69
N ILE A 298 4.83 23.06 -34.04
CA ILE A 298 3.79 23.71 -33.21
C ILE A 298 2.45 23.54 -33.94
N GLY A 299 1.39 23.24 -33.20
CA GLY A 299 0.05 23.03 -33.77
C GLY A 299 -1.04 23.05 -32.71
N PHE A 300 -1.45 24.25 -32.30
CA PHE A 300 -2.70 24.48 -31.59
C PHE A 300 -3.28 25.83 -32.03
N ASP A 301 -4.57 25.84 -32.38
CA ASP A 301 -5.30 27.01 -32.86
C ASP A 301 -5.88 27.81 -31.68
N SER A 302 -6.02 29.12 -31.86
CA SER A 302 -6.56 30.05 -30.85
C SER A 302 -7.42 31.12 -31.52
N SER A 303 -8.73 31.09 -31.28
CA SER A 303 -9.65 32.14 -31.75
C SER A 303 -10.73 32.51 -30.73
N GLN A 304 -11.16 33.78 -30.80
CA GLN A 304 -12.30 34.41 -30.09
C GLN A 304 -12.10 34.88 -28.63
N THR A 305 -11.44 36.04 -28.50
CA THR A 305 -11.64 37.05 -27.45
C THR A 305 -13.09 37.61 -27.48
N THR A 306 -13.71 38.09 -26.39
CA THR A 306 -13.87 39.49 -25.90
C THR A 306 -15.02 39.43 -24.84
N MET A 307 -15.16 40.22 -23.75
CA MET A 307 -14.88 41.65 -23.52
C MET A 307 -14.54 42.05 -22.05
N MET A 308 -14.03 43.28 -21.93
CA MET A 308 -14.15 44.34 -20.89
C MET A 308 -15.16 44.13 -19.72
N THR A 309 -15.01 44.72 -18.51
CA THR A 309 -14.55 46.09 -18.15
C THR A 309 -13.64 46.17 -16.89
N THR A 310 -13.43 47.37 -16.31
CA THR A 310 -12.30 47.77 -15.44
C THR A 310 -12.75 48.35 -14.05
N PRO A 311 -11.99 49.18 -13.28
CA PRO A 311 -11.29 48.67 -12.09
C PRO A 311 -11.44 49.50 -10.78
N THR A 312 -10.90 48.99 -9.65
CA THR A 312 -10.49 49.81 -8.48
C THR A 312 -9.35 49.14 -7.70
N ALA A 313 -8.66 49.84 -6.80
CA ALA A 313 -7.37 49.44 -6.20
C ALA A 313 -7.21 49.88 -4.73
N LEU A 314 -6.04 49.56 -4.14
CA LEU A 314 -5.54 49.91 -2.78
C LEU A 314 -6.14 49.04 -1.64
N THR A 315 -5.45 48.74 -0.52
CA THR A 315 -4.08 49.05 -0.03
C THR A 315 -3.38 47.79 0.52
N THR A 316 -2.08 47.87 0.80
CA THR A 316 -1.35 46.95 1.70
C THR A 316 -1.48 47.38 3.16
N ASP A 317 -1.38 46.44 4.12
CA ASP A 317 -0.29 46.36 5.12
C ASP A 317 -0.57 45.32 6.24
N ASP A 318 0.53 44.82 6.83
CA ASP A 318 0.70 44.10 8.12
C ASP A 318 -0.10 42.83 8.53
N CYS A 319 0.60 41.69 8.39
CA CYS A 319 1.01 40.76 9.47
C CYS A 319 0.10 40.49 10.69
N LEU A 320 -0.25 39.21 10.92
CA LEU A 320 0.11 38.43 12.13
C LEU A 320 -0.28 36.94 12.01
N ASP A 321 0.33 36.09 12.85
CA ASP A 321 0.10 34.64 12.93
C ASP A 321 -1.05 34.25 13.90
N ALA A 322 -1.40 32.96 13.85
CA ALA A 322 -1.97 32.10 14.91
C ALA A 322 -3.45 31.64 14.80
N ASP A 323 -3.58 30.31 14.82
CA ASP A 323 -4.63 29.44 15.37
C ASP A 323 -6.02 30.00 15.72
N THR A 324 -7.05 29.40 15.12
CA THR A 324 -8.22 28.91 15.88
C THR A 324 -9.00 27.87 15.08
N ALA A 325 -9.49 26.83 15.75
CA ALA A 325 -10.50 25.91 15.22
C ALA A 325 -11.88 26.31 15.78
N PRO A 326 -12.97 26.20 15.01
CA PRO A 326 -14.31 26.39 15.53
C PRO A 326 -14.75 25.17 16.35
N ALA A 327 -15.38 25.43 17.49
CA ALA A 327 -16.38 24.55 18.07
C ALA A 327 -17.76 25.13 17.72
N ASP A 328 -18.75 24.28 17.50
CA ASP A 328 -20.16 24.68 17.38
C ASP A 328 -20.90 24.31 18.68
N ASP A 329 -21.76 25.21 19.16
CA ASP A 329 -22.39 25.12 20.48
C ASP A 329 -23.67 24.25 20.49
N ASP A 330 -23.88 23.52 21.60
CA ASP A 330 -25.20 22.99 22.00
C ASP A 330 -25.98 24.08 22.76
N ASP A 331 -27.24 24.32 22.38
CA ASP A 331 -28.14 25.24 23.12
C ASP A 331 -29.54 24.60 23.32
N LEU A 332 -29.90 24.31 24.58
CA LEU A 332 -31.21 23.79 24.96
C LEU A 332 -31.75 24.45 26.23
N VAL A 333 -32.97 24.96 26.13
CA VAL A 333 -33.60 25.85 27.12
C VAL A 333 -34.28 25.08 28.26
N ALA A 334 -34.15 25.62 29.48
CA ALA A 334 -34.58 24.97 30.72
C ALA A 334 -36.06 25.17 31.10
N GLN A 335 -36.63 24.17 31.81
CA GLN A 335 -37.57 24.26 32.94
C GLN A 335 -37.98 22.83 33.41
N GLY A 336 -38.16 22.52 34.70
CA GLY A 336 -37.94 23.29 35.93
C GLY A 336 -38.53 22.57 37.17
N HIS A 337 -38.21 23.05 38.39
CA HIS A 337 -38.59 22.49 39.72
C HIS A 337 -38.01 21.10 40.05
N GLN A 338 -37.79 20.64 41.29
CA GLN A 338 -37.66 21.15 42.68
C GLN A 338 -36.93 19.99 43.44
N GLN A 339 -36.24 20.10 44.59
CA GLN A 339 -36.33 20.97 45.76
C GLN A 339 -35.00 20.87 46.58
N THR A 340 -34.71 21.87 47.43
CA THR A 340 -33.97 21.87 48.73
C THR A 340 -33.25 20.60 49.25
N GLU A 341 -32.17 20.64 50.05
CA GLU A 341 -31.13 21.61 50.48
C GLU A 341 -30.29 20.93 51.62
N GLN A 342 -29.32 21.63 52.22
CA GLN A 342 -28.62 21.30 53.51
C GLN A 342 -27.55 20.16 53.47
N THR A 343 -26.33 20.22 54.04
CA THR A 343 -25.33 21.22 54.50
C THR A 343 -24.53 20.57 55.65
N ALA A 344 -23.19 20.52 55.59
CA ALA A 344 -22.29 20.49 56.76
C ALA A 344 -20.82 20.72 56.34
N ASN A 345 -20.02 21.36 57.18
CA ASN A 345 -18.58 21.64 56.97
C ASN A 345 -17.72 21.07 58.12
N GLU A 346 -16.51 20.58 57.78
CA GLU A 346 -15.22 20.74 58.55
C GLU A 346 -15.17 20.21 60.02
N PRO A 347 -14.03 20.31 60.77
CA PRO A 347 -12.63 20.67 60.41
C PRO A 347 -11.51 19.66 60.86
N GLU A 348 -10.28 19.99 60.46
CA GLU A 348 -8.94 19.83 61.10
C GLU A 348 -8.56 18.66 62.06
N GLU A 349 -7.34 18.12 61.89
CA GLU A 349 -6.21 18.32 62.84
C GLU A 349 -4.83 17.99 62.22
N ARG A 350 -3.71 18.14 62.97
CA ARG A 350 -2.30 18.04 62.50
C ARG A 350 -1.50 16.95 63.24
N GLU A 351 -0.42 16.44 62.63
CA GLU A 351 1.00 16.70 63.03
C GLU A 351 2.01 15.92 62.14
N ASP A 352 3.27 15.77 62.56
CA ASP A 352 4.47 15.89 61.70
C ASP A 352 5.40 14.64 61.65
N SER A 353 6.41 14.72 60.78
CA SER A 353 7.73 14.04 60.77
C SER A 353 7.97 12.77 59.93
N GLY A 354 8.89 12.91 58.96
CA GLY A 354 10.06 12.02 58.83
C GLY A 354 10.04 10.85 57.83
N GLY A 355 10.89 10.91 56.80
CA GLY A 355 11.49 9.71 56.17
C GLY A 355 11.43 9.59 54.64
N LEU A 356 12.57 9.80 53.98
CA LEU A 356 12.93 9.24 52.66
C LEU A 356 13.94 8.08 52.90
N PRO A 357 14.22 7.15 51.93
CA PRO A 357 14.00 7.27 50.49
C PRO A 357 13.53 5.98 49.75
N THR A 358 13.52 6.05 48.41
CA THR A 358 13.57 4.94 47.41
C THR A 358 12.45 3.90 47.38
N GLY A 359 11.68 3.92 46.28
CA GLY A 359 10.88 2.80 45.78
C GLY A 359 10.78 2.89 44.24
N GLY A 360 11.05 1.81 43.52
CA GLY A 360 11.04 1.79 42.06
C GLY A 360 9.65 1.54 41.47
N SER A 361 9.33 2.16 40.33
CA SER A 361 8.07 1.94 39.62
C SER A 361 8.03 0.56 38.94
N ALA A 362 7.35 -0.39 39.57
CA ALA A 362 7.04 -1.68 38.96
C ALA A 362 5.93 -1.51 37.90
N CYS A 363 6.32 -1.35 36.63
CA CYS A 363 5.37 -1.46 35.52
C CYS A 363 4.90 -2.91 35.40
N TYR A 364 3.58 -3.13 35.49
CA TYR A 364 2.96 -4.44 35.33
C TYR A 364 3.16 -4.94 33.88
N TYR A 365 4.00 -5.96 33.71
CA TYR A 365 4.02 -6.75 32.47
C TYR A 365 2.82 -7.70 32.46
N CYS A 366 1.84 -7.44 31.60
CA CYS A 366 0.73 -8.35 31.38
C CYS A 366 1.18 -9.51 30.47
N SER A 367 1.17 -10.73 30.99
CA SER A 367 1.72 -11.91 30.31
C SER A 367 0.67 -12.62 29.44
N GLY A 368 0.33 -12.04 28.29
CA GLY A 368 -0.41 -12.75 27.24
C GLY A 368 0.47 -13.78 26.53
N ARG A 369 0.04 -15.05 26.48
CA ARG A 369 0.77 -16.10 25.74
C ARG A 369 0.46 -16.00 24.24
N MET A 370 1.42 -15.57 23.43
CA MET A 370 1.39 -15.84 21.99
C MET A 370 1.54 -17.33 21.72
N ALA A 371 0.76 -17.87 20.78
CA ALA A 371 0.95 -19.22 20.26
C ALA A 371 2.34 -19.36 19.61
N ARG A 372 3.04 -20.48 19.90
CA ARG A 372 4.40 -20.70 19.41
C ARG A 372 4.41 -21.23 17.98
N VAL A 373 4.63 -20.36 17.01
CA VAL A 373 4.99 -20.79 15.64
C VAL A 373 6.52 -20.98 15.54
N ASN A 374 7.02 -22.09 16.08
CA ASN A 374 8.28 -22.74 15.69
C ASN A 374 8.26 -24.19 16.20
N ASP A 375 8.28 -25.16 15.28
CA ASP A 375 9.19 -26.30 15.37
C ASP A 375 9.34 -26.94 13.98
N TYR A 376 10.55 -26.86 13.43
CA TYR A 376 10.96 -27.54 12.20
C TYR A 376 12.45 -27.89 12.34
N CYS A 377 12.81 -29.11 11.96
CA CYS A 377 14.17 -29.66 11.96
C CYS A 377 14.86 -29.80 13.33
N GLU A 378 14.61 -30.91 14.02
CA GLU A 378 15.67 -31.89 14.27
C GLU A 378 15.09 -33.28 14.58
N ASN A 379 15.64 -34.34 13.96
CA ASN A 379 15.34 -35.72 14.37
C ASN A 379 16.45 -36.68 13.88
N GLY A 380 17.51 -36.81 14.69
CA GLY A 380 18.48 -37.89 14.58
C GLY A 380 18.16 -38.94 15.65
N ASN A 381 18.09 -40.22 15.26
CA ASN A 381 17.72 -41.32 16.17
C ASN A 381 18.60 -41.36 17.45
N PHE A 382 17.97 -41.55 18.62
CA PHE A 382 18.31 -42.67 19.52
C PHE A 382 17.10 -43.08 20.38
N GLN A 383 17.25 -44.14 21.18
CA GLN A 383 16.18 -45.06 21.54
C GLN A 383 15.59 -44.90 22.95
N GLN A 384 14.25 -44.91 23.00
CA GLN A 384 13.40 -45.81 23.81
C GLN A 384 13.40 -45.72 25.35
N GLY A 385 12.20 -45.59 25.94
CA GLY A 385 11.98 -45.56 27.40
C GLY A 385 10.51 -45.35 27.83
N ASP A 386 9.63 -46.25 27.37
CA ASP A 386 8.32 -46.73 27.90
C ASP A 386 7.37 -45.87 28.80
N ASP A 387 6.05 -46.10 28.60
CA ASP A 387 4.87 -45.81 29.46
C ASP A 387 4.43 -44.34 29.75
N VAL A 388 3.12 -44.00 29.91
CA VAL A 388 1.83 -44.55 29.40
C VAL A 388 0.65 -43.55 29.65
N THR A 389 -0.41 -43.55 28.81
CA THR A 389 -1.78 -42.93 28.98
C THR A 389 -1.91 -41.38 29.07
N ASN A 390 -2.77 -40.72 28.26
CA ASN A 390 -4.15 -40.17 28.53
C ASN A 390 -4.20 -38.88 29.40
N ASP A 391 -5.09 -37.87 29.26
CA ASP A 391 -6.15 -37.46 28.27
C ASP A 391 -6.39 -35.90 28.41
N ASP A 392 -7.07 -35.29 27.43
CA ASP A 392 -8.02 -34.13 27.39
C ASP A 392 -7.96 -32.87 28.34
N ASP A 393 -8.02 -31.67 27.73
CA ASP A 393 -8.80 -30.38 27.87
C ASP A 393 -9.65 -29.97 29.16
N ASP A 394 -10.05 -28.68 29.47
CA ASP A 394 -9.26 -27.45 29.87
C ASP A 394 -9.91 -26.25 30.76
N GLY A 395 -11.22 -25.81 30.84
CA GLY A 395 -11.66 -24.58 31.64
C GLY A 395 -13.14 -23.98 31.66
N ALA A 396 -13.49 -22.96 32.53
CA ALA A 396 -14.85 -22.29 32.66
C ALA A 396 -15.01 -20.96 33.56
N SER A 397 -15.78 -19.83 33.37
CA SER A 397 -16.49 -19.05 32.26
C SER A 397 -16.97 -17.53 32.61
N ALA A 398 -17.55 -16.67 31.68
CA ALA A 398 -18.13 -15.25 31.52
C ALA A 398 -19.74 -14.97 31.19
N THR A 399 -20.68 -14.37 32.04
CA THR A 399 -22.08 -13.72 31.95
C THR A 399 -22.32 -12.12 32.16
N ASP A 400 -22.99 -11.10 31.47
CA ASP A 400 -23.71 -10.72 30.18
C ASP A 400 -23.86 -9.16 29.79
N LEU A 401 -24.76 -8.86 28.78
CA LEU A 401 -25.23 -7.67 27.97
C LEU A 401 -26.64 -7.11 28.42
N PRO A 402 -27.61 -6.43 27.69
CA PRO A 402 -27.84 -5.99 26.25
C PRO A 402 -28.47 -4.54 26.05
N ALA A 403 -29.48 -4.28 25.17
CA ALA A 403 -29.36 -3.65 23.81
C ALA A 403 -30.68 -2.95 23.24
N THR A 404 -30.62 -2.31 22.04
CA THR A 404 -31.70 -1.77 21.10
C THR A 404 -32.40 -0.40 21.41
N THR A 405 -33.07 0.40 20.52
CA THR A 405 -33.81 0.27 19.20
C THR A 405 -33.77 1.51 18.22
N ASP A 406 -34.38 1.42 17.00
CA ASP A 406 -34.39 2.31 15.76
C ASP A 406 -35.41 3.53 15.74
N VAL A 407 -35.91 4.26 14.67
CA VAL A 407 -36.25 4.07 13.20
C VAL A 407 -36.53 5.40 12.37
N ASP A 408 -36.66 5.32 11.00
CA ASP A 408 -37.40 6.14 9.94
C ASP A 408 -37.17 7.68 9.67
N GLY A 409 -37.51 8.35 8.52
CA GLY A 409 -38.06 7.98 7.15
C GLY A 409 -38.39 9.18 6.15
N GLU A 410 -38.58 8.92 4.83
CA GLU A 410 -39.17 9.75 3.69
C GLU A 410 -38.54 11.11 3.19
N ASN A 411 -39.06 11.91 2.19
CA ASN A 411 -39.31 11.80 0.70
C ASN A 411 -39.57 13.27 0.09
N ALA A 412 -39.96 13.72 -1.15
CA ALA A 412 -40.32 13.26 -2.53
C ALA A 412 -40.38 14.43 -3.61
N ASN A 413 -40.59 14.15 -4.93
CA ASN A 413 -41.11 15.02 -6.08
C ASN A 413 -40.26 16.22 -6.67
N THR A 414 -40.45 16.80 -7.90
CA THR A 414 -41.46 16.74 -9.03
C THR A 414 -40.94 17.25 -10.44
N ALA A 415 -41.55 16.81 -11.57
CA ALA A 415 -41.76 17.47 -12.90
C ALA A 415 -40.55 17.95 -13.80
N GLU A 416 -40.62 18.26 -15.13
CA GLU A 416 -41.69 18.30 -16.18
C GLU A 416 -41.16 18.19 -17.67
N ASP A 417 -42.08 17.93 -18.62
CA ASP A 417 -42.13 17.77 -20.12
C ASP A 417 -41.10 18.27 -21.19
N GLY A 418 -41.17 17.65 -22.40
CA GLY A 418 -41.00 18.27 -23.74
C GLY A 418 -39.83 17.78 -24.65
N LEU A 419 -39.92 16.86 -25.63
CA LEU A 419 -40.71 16.70 -26.89
C LEU A 419 -39.98 17.06 -28.25
N VAL A 420 -39.90 16.07 -29.17
CA VAL A 420 -40.04 16.14 -30.66
C VAL A 420 -38.81 16.36 -31.61
N ASN A 421 -38.29 15.21 -32.11
CA ASN A 421 -38.13 14.76 -33.53
C ASN A 421 -37.11 15.28 -34.59
N ASN A 422 -36.42 14.28 -35.17
CA ASN A 422 -36.29 13.92 -36.61
C ASN A 422 -35.16 14.44 -37.55
N GLY A 423 -34.35 13.48 -38.02
CA GLY A 423 -34.03 13.26 -39.45
C GLY A 423 -32.64 13.68 -39.97
N ASN A 424 -32.14 13.16 -41.11
CA ASN A 424 -32.49 11.92 -41.84
C ASN A 424 -31.40 11.58 -42.91
N GLY A 425 -31.09 10.29 -43.13
CA GLY A 425 -30.28 9.78 -44.28
C GLY A 425 -28.79 10.16 -44.32
N THR A 426 -27.96 9.65 -45.24
CA THR A 426 -28.11 8.52 -46.19
C THR A 426 -26.70 7.98 -46.60
N ALA A 427 -26.61 6.78 -47.20
CA ALA A 427 -25.34 6.10 -47.54
C ALA A 427 -24.99 6.08 -49.05
N LEU A 428 -23.72 5.82 -49.40
CA LEU A 428 -23.10 5.35 -50.68
C LEU A 428 -21.53 5.53 -50.54
N SER A 429 -20.59 4.89 -51.25
CA SER A 429 -20.47 3.51 -51.79
C SER A 429 -19.11 3.33 -52.52
N THR A 430 -18.39 2.20 -52.32
CA THR A 430 -17.40 1.57 -53.25
C THR A 430 -16.15 2.41 -53.69
N GLU A 431 -15.05 1.94 -54.31
CA GLU A 431 -14.57 0.65 -54.89
C GLU A 431 -13.12 0.30 -54.39
N ASN A 432 -12.43 -0.66 -55.05
CA ASN A 432 -11.15 -1.28 -54.65
C ASN A 432 -9.88 -0.58 -55.19
N GLY A 433 -8.71 -0.95 -54.66
CA GLY A 433 -7.37 -0.70 -55.21
C GLY A 433 -6.32 -1.63 -54.57
N ASP A 434 -5.29 -2.03 -55.32
CA ASP A 434 -4.32 -3.08 -54.96
C ASP A 434 -2.85 -2.60 -55.18
N ASP A 435 -1.88 -3.49 -54.96
CA ASP A 435 -0.44 -3.42 -55.28
C ASP A 435 0.51 -2.54 -54.41
N GLY A 436 1.71 -3.10 -54.17
CA GLY A 436 2.96 -2.32 -54.04
C GLY A 436 3.63 -2.28 -52.65
N GLY A 437 4.76 -2.98 -52.49
CA GLY A 437 5.69 -2.81 -51.36
C GLY A 437 7.07 -2.32 -51.82
N GLY A 438 7.86 -1.70 -50.94
CA GLY A 438 9.22 -1.26 -51.26
C GLY A 438 9.99 -0.53 -50.14
N GLU A 439 10.97 -1.24 -49.58
CA GLU A 439 12.28 -0.78 -49.04
C GLU A 439 12.35 0.25 -47.88
N ASP A 440 13.17 -0.08 -46.87
CA ASP A 440 13.52 0.77 -45.73
C ASP A 440 14.57 1.84 -46.10
N GLY A 441 14.28 3.12 -45.79
CA GLY A 441 15.20 4.24 -45.99
C GLY A 441 15.63 4.89 -44.68
N GLU A 442 16.91 4.76 -44.31
CA GLU A 442 17.48 5.36 -43.08
C GLU A 442 17.59 6.89 -43.20
N MET A 443 16.64 7.61 -42.59
CA MET A 443 16.54 9.07 -42.71
C MET A 443 17.41 9.79 -41.67
N THR A 444 18.57 10.30 -42.09
CA THR A 444 19.38 11.20 -41.28
C THR A 444 18.63 12.52 -40.97
N PRO A 445 18.63 13.02 -39.72
CA PRO A 445 17.94 14.25 -39.37
C PRO A 445 18.59 15.48 -40.03
N PRO A 446 17.81 16.53 -40.36
CA PRO A 446 18.35 17.75 -40.95
C PRO A 446 19.22 18.54 -39.95
N PRO A 447 20.18 19.35 -40.42
CA PRO A 447 21.00 20.18 -39.54
C PRO A 447 20.15 21.23 -38.81
N MET A 448 20.37 21.37 -37.50
CA MET A 448 19.72 22.42 -36.69
C MET A 448 20.14 23.81 -37.17
N CYS A 449 19.22 24.77 -37.17
CA CYS A 449 19.56 26.15 -37.50
C CYS A 449 20.45 26.79 -36.42
N ALA A 450 21.19 27.84 -36.79
CA ALA A 450 22.14 28.51 -35.90
C ALA A 450 21.50 29.04 -34.60
N THR A 451 20.23 29.45 -34.64
CA THR A 451 19.47 29.89 -33.46
C THR A 451 19.17 28.74 -32.50
N CYS A 452 18.82 27.56 -33.03
CA CYS A 452 18.62 26.35 -32.23
C CYS A 452 19.94 25.83 -31.65
N GLU A 453 21.05 25.91 -32.41
CA GLU A 453 22.38 25.65 -31.84
C GLU A 453 22.75 26.66 -30.74
N ALA A 454 22.46 27.94 -30.92
CA ALA A 454 22.73 28.98 -29.92
C ALA A 454 21.93 28.75 -28.64
N ASN A 455 20.66 28.36 -28.76
CA ASN A 455 19.83 27.99 -27.61
C ASN A 455 20.32 26.69 -26.93
N ALA A 456 20.79 25.69 -27.69
CA ALA A 456 21.42 24.50 -27.12
C ALA A 456 22.77 24.82 -26.42
N ARG A 457 23.55 25.79 -26.96
CA ARG A 457 24.77 26.31 -26.32
C ARG A 457 24.44 27.12 -25.05
N ASN A 458 23.36 27.89 -25.03
CA ASN A 458 22.89 28.60 -23.84
C ASN A 458 22.32 27.65 -22.76
N ALA A 459 21.62 26.57 -23.15
CA ALA A 459 21.20 25.53 -22.22
C ALA A 459 22.42 24.86 -21.55
N ARG A 460 23.44 24.48 -22.35
CA ARG A 460 24.75 24.02 -21.84
C ARG A 460 25.44 25.09 -20.97
N GLY A 461 25.35 26.37 -21.35
CA GLY A 461 25.85 27.50 -20.56
C GLY A 461 25.14 27.70 -19.21
N CYS A 462 23.86 27.34 -19.13
CA CYS A 462 23.09 27.35 -17.89
C CYS A 462 23.53 26.20 -16.97
N VAL A 463 23.69 24.99 -17.50
CA VAL A 463 24.32 23.85 -16.80
C VAL A 463 25.71 24.24 -16.29
N ILE A 464 26.52 24.96 -17.07
CA ILE A 464 27.85 25.44 -16.67
C ILE A 464 27.81 26.44 -15.49
N ARG A 465 26.71 27.16 -15.26
CA ARG A 465 26.53 27.96 -14.03
C ARG A 465 26.18 27.09 -12.82
N HIS A 466 25.51 25.96 -13.03
CA HIS A 466 25.21 24.96 -11.99
C HIS A 466 26.49 24.25 -11.49
N LEU A 467 27.54 24.14 -12.32
CA LEU A 467 28.82 23.49 -11.95
C LEU A 467 29.53 24.13 -10.73
N LYS A 468 29.13 25.33 -10.27
CA LYS A 468 29.61 25.97 -9.05
C LYS A 468 28.82 25.66 -7.77
N SER A 469 27.74 24.87 -7.82
CA SER A 469 26.94 24.49 -6.63
C SER A 469 27.19 23.08 -6.10
N VAL A 470 28.08 22.30 -6.73
CA VAL A 470 28.38 20.90 -6.34
C VAL A 470 28.82 20.81 -4.88
N GLY A 471 29.78 21.64 -4.44
CA GLY A 471 30.24 21.68 -3.05
C GLY A 471 29.26 22.30 -2.02
N LYS A 472 28.07 22.78 -2.43
CA LYS A 472 27.18 23.51 -1.50
C LYS A 472 26.27 22.65 -0.62
N CYS A 473 25.94 21.41 -1.01
CA CYS A 473 24.91 20.60 -0.32
C CYS A 473 25.41 19.34 0.40
N PHE A 474 26.50 18.72 -0.04
CA PHE A 474 27.16 17.64 0.71
C PHE A 474 28.58 18.07 1.06
N ARG A 475 28.80 18.61 2.26
CA ARG A 475 30.12 18.99 2.77
C ARG A 475 30.77 17.87 3.59
N SER A 476 29.96 16.95 4.13
CA SER A 476 30.41 15.91 5.04
C SER A 476 30.22 14.49 4.49
N GLY A 477 28.99 14.03 4.33
CA GLY A 477 28.68 12.61 4.23
C GLY A 477 29.07 12.00 2.90
N LEU A 478 28.82 12.69 1.79
CA LEU A 478 29.21 12.20 0.45
C LEU A 478 30.74 12.18 0.28
N LEU A 479 31.45 13.17 0.84
CA LEU A 479 32.92 13.24 0.83
C LEU A 479 33.52 12.10 1.66
N ASN A 480 33.04 11.91 2.89
CA ASN A 480 33.45 10.83 3.78
C ASN A 480 33.18 9.44 3.16
N PHE A 481 31.98 9.23 2.61
CA PHE A 481 31.62 7.97 1.95
C PHE A 481 32.54 7.67 0.77
N CYS A 482 32.77 8.65 -0.12
CA CYS A 482 33.63 8.44 -1.29
C CYS A 482 35.08 8.13 -0.89
N ALA A 483 35.59 8.77 0.16
CA ALA A 483 36.93 8.50 0.68
C ALA A 483 37.08 7.07 1.23
N VAL A 484 36.08 6.58 1.99
CA VAL A 484 36.05 5.20 2.50
C VAL A 484 35.83 4.20 1.36
N ALA A 485 35.03 4.53 0.34
CA ALA A 485 34.83 3.69 -0.84
C ALA A 485 36.11 3.50 -1.67
N LEU A 486 36.96 4.53 -1.78
CA LEU A 486 38.30 4.42 -2.38
C LEU A 486 39.28 3.63 -1.48
N ALA A 487 39.24 3.84 -0.16
CA ALA A 487 40.04 3.03 0.77
C ALA A 487 39.69 1.53 0.74
N LEU A 488 38.42 1.19 0.54
CA LEU A 488 37.96 -0.19 0.31
C LEU A 488 38.43 -0.77 -1.02
N ASN A 489 38.40 0.04 -2.09
CA ASN A 489 38.95 -0.34 -3.41
C ASN A 489 40.44 -0.70 -3.32
N ASP A 490 41.19 0.09 -2.56
CA ASP A 490 42.62 -0.12 -2.28
C ASP A 490 42.90 -1.33 -1.35
N GLN A 491 41.84 -2.02 -0.91
CA GLN A 491 41.87 -3.30 -0.20
C GLN A 491 41.13 -4.42 -0.96
N GLY A 492 40.79 -4.22 -2.24
CA GLY A 492 40.17 -5.23 -3.10
C GLY A 492 38.66 -5.45 -2.88
N TYR A 493 38.00 -4.57 -2.13
CA TYR A 493 36.55 -4.57 -1.90
C TYR A 493 35.85 -3.51 -2.77
N ARG A 494 34.52 -3.45 -2.73
CA ARG A 494 33.74 -2.41 -3.42
C ARG A 494 32.59 -1.95 -2.53
N ALA A 495 32.42 -0.63 -2.46
CA ALA A 495 31.22 -0.03 -1.89
C ALA A 495 29.97 -0.39 -2.71
N VAL A 496 28.82 -0.46 -2.06
CA VAL A 496 27.52 -0.78 -2.68
C VAL A 496 26.77 0.49 -3.06
N GLY A 497 26.83 1.55 -2.25
CA GLY A 497 26.11 2.79 -2.50
C GLY A 497 25.92 3.71 -1.29
N ILE A 498 24.97 4.63 -1.40
CA ILE A 498 24.57 5.58 -0.36
C ILE A 498 23.06 5.48 -0.06
N ARG A 499 22.66 5.96 1.13
CA ARG A 499 21.27 6.33 1.44
C ARG A 499 21.17 7.83 1.73
N ILE A 500 20.11 8.45 1.20
CA ILE A 500 19.67 9.82 1.50
C ILE A 500 18.28 9.70 2.15
N ASP A 501 18.05 10.37 3.27
CA ASP A 501 16.84 10.26 4.11
C ASP A 501 16.23 11.64 4.42
N SER A 502 16.69 12.70 3.72
CA SER A 502 16.27 14.07 3.94
C SER A 502 16.59 15.00 2.76
N GLY A 503 16.06 16.22 2.81
CA GLY A 503 16.34 17.26 1.83
C GLY A 503 15.62 17.06 0.49
N ASP A 504 16.25 17.55 -0.57
CA ASP A 504 15.72 17.54 -1.94
C ASP A 504 16.23 16.28 -2.65
N LEU A 505 15.44 15.20 -2.59
CA LEU A 505 15.86 13.88 -3.07
C LEU A 505 16.16 13.87 -4.59
N ALA A 506 15.48 14.69 -5.39
CA ALA A 506 15.78 14.82 -6.82
C ALA A 506 17.16 15.44 -7.02
N TYR A 507 17.37 16.66 -6.50
CA TYR A 507 18.64 17.39 -6.61
C TYR A 507 19.81 16.60 -6.03
N LEU A 508 19.66 16.06 -4.81
CA LEU A 508 20.73 15.35 -4.10
C LEU A 508 21.10 14.03 -4.78
N SER A 509 20.15 13.32 -5.39
CA SER A 509 20.47 12.11 -6.17
C SER A 509 21.25 12.44 -7.45
N CYS A 510 20.88 13.50 -8.17
CA CYS A 510 21.61 13.97 -9.34
C CYS A 510 23.03 14.43 -8.99
N LEU A 511 23.16 15.20 -7.90
CA LEU A 511 24.45 15.66 -7.36
C LEU A 511 25.36 14.48 -6.98
N ALA A 512 24.83 13.49 -6.26
CA ALA A 512 25.59 12.30 -5.89
C ALA A 512 26.03 11.47 -7.12
N ARG A 513 25.16 11.33 -8.14
CA ARG A 513 25.52 10.65 -9.39
C ARG A 513 26.65 11.36 -10.13
N GLU A 514 26.57 12.69 -10.27
CA GLU A 514 27.63 13.48 -10.91
C GLU A 514 28.96 13.36 -10.14
N THR A 515 28.92 13.38 -8.80
CA THR A 515 30.11 13.13 -7.96
C THR A 515 30.71 11.74 -8.22
N PHE A 516 29.87 10.69 -8.32
CA PHE A 516 30.32 9.34 -8.61
C PHE A 516 30.91 9.18 -10.03
N GLU A 517 30.36 9.88 -11.01
CA GLU A 517 30.87 9.92 -12.39
C GLU A 517 32.23 10.62 -12.47
N ARG A 518 32.38 11.80 -11.85
CA ARG A 518 33.66 12.52 -11.75
C ARG A 518 34.77 11.68 -11.09
N ILE A 519 34.44 10.96 -10.01
CA ILE A 519 35.40 10.08 -9.31
C ILE A 519 35.73 8.85 -10.16
N SER A 520 34.73 8.24 -10.81
CA SER A 520 34.91 7.14 -11.76
C SER A 520 35.89 7.50 -12.89
N GLU A 521 35.81 8.71 -13.44
CA GLU A 521 36.74 9.21 -14.46
C GLU A 521 38.14 9.47 -13.88
N GLN A 522 38.24 10.25 -12.80
CA GLN A 522 39.50 10.68 -12.21
C GLN A 522 40.36 9.50 -11.72
N PHE A 523 39.75 8.52 -11.05
CA PHE A 523 40.44 7.34 -10.51
C PHE A 523 40.38 6.13 -11.46
N LYS A 524 39.71 6.25 -12.62
CA LYS A 524 39.51 5.19 -13.63
C LYS A 524 38.87 3.94 -13.04
N LEU A 525 37.76 4.13 -12.31
CA LEU A 525 36.99 3.08 -11.64
C LEU A 525 35.55 2.99 -12.20
N PRO A 526 35.30 2.31 -13.34
CA PRO A 526 33.98 2.29 -14.01
C PRO A 526 32.82 1.61 -13.23
N TRP A 527 33.09 1.10 -12.04
CA TRP A 527 32.08 0.60 -11.11
C TRP A 527 31.56 1.71 -10.17
N PHE A 528 32.36 2.76 -9.94
CA PHE A 528 32.06 3.82 -8.98
C PHE A 528 30.87 4.69 -9.42
N SER A 529 30.78 5.02 -10.72
CA SER A 529 29.62 5.72 -11.31
C SER A 529 28.30 4.95 -11.20
N LYS A 530 28.38 3.62 -10.96
CA LYS A 530 27.24 2.71 -10.80
C LYS A 530 26.91 2.39 -9.34
N LEU A 531 27.46 3.14 -8.38
CA LEU A 531 27.09 3.03 -6.97
C LEU A 531 25.60 3.29 -6.77
N THR A 532 24.96 2.47 -5.92
CA THR A 532 23.52 2.53 -5.67
C THR A 532 23.15 3.81 -4.93
N ILE A 533 22.15 4.54 -5.39
CA ILE A 533 21.54 5.64 -4.63
C ILE A 533 20.19 5.15 -4.10
N VAL A 534 20.12 4.96 -2.78
CA VAL A 534 18.87 4.69 -2.05
C VAL A 534 18.30 6.01 -1.53
N ALA A 535 16.99 6.23 -1.69
CA ALA A 535 16.29 7.30 -1.01
C ALA A 535 15.20 6.75 -0.09
N SER A 536 15.00 7.39 1.06
CA SER A 536 13.90 7.15 1.99
C SER A 536 13.37 8.48 2.54
N ASN A 537 12.50 8.41 3.57
CA ASN A 537 11.73 9.51 4.18
C ASN A 537 10.50 9.99 3.37
N ASP A 538 9.31 9.81 3.96
CA ASP A 538 7.97 10.23 3.50
C ASP A 538 7.69 10.15 1.98
N ILE A 539 8.24 9.10 1.36
CA ILE A 539 8.01 8.73 -0.03
C ILE A 539 6.62 8.10 -0.17
N ASN A 540 5.76 8.73 -0.97
CA ASN A 540 4.46 8.19 -1.39
C ASN A 540 4.35 8.11 -2.93
N GLU A 541 3.22 7.66 -3.47
CA GLU A 541 3.01 7.56 -4.93
C GLU A 541 3.25 8.89 -5.67
N GLU A 542 2.79 10.00 -5.10
CA GLU A 542 2.85 11.34 -5.71
C GLU A 542 4.29 11.89 -5.61
N THR A 543 5.01 11.59 -4.53
CA THR A 543 6.46 11.83 -4.42
C THR A 543 7.22 11.13 -5.55
N ILE A 544 6.95 9.85 -5.80
CA ILE A 544 7.67 9.08 -6.85
C ILE A 544 7.37 9.62 -8.25
N LEU A 545 6.12 10.00 -8.54
CA LEU A 545 5.76 10.63 -9.81
C LEU A 545 6.52 11.95 -10.00
N SER A 546 6.56 12.82 -8.98
CA SER A 546 7.30 14.08 -9.05
C SER A 546 8.81 13.89 -9.19
N LEU A 547 9.40 12.85 -8.56
CA LEU A 547 10.82 12.51 -8.73
C LEU A 547 11.13 12.02 -10.15
N ASN A 548 10.24 11.21 -10.74
CA ASN A 548 10.35 10.75 -12.13
C ASN A 548 10.33 11.93 -13.11
N GLU A 549 9.39 12.87 -12.95
CA GLU A 549 9.29 14.09 -13.76
C GLU A 549 10.54 14.98 -13.68
N GLN A 550 11.17 15.04 -12.50
CA GLN A 550 12.42 15.77 -12.28
C GLN A 550 13.68 15.04 -12.79
N GLY A 551 13.55 13.83 -13.33
CA GLY A 551 14.67 13.09 -13.92
C GLY A 551 15.75 12.70 -12.90
N HIS A 552 15.33 12.31 -11.69
CA HIS A 552 16.20 11.87 -10.58
C HIS A 552 17.18 10.72 -10.94
N LYS A 553 18.07 10.36 -9.99
CA LYS A 553 19.11 9.31 -10.18
C LYS A 553 19.10 8.24 -9.07
N ILE A 554 17.94 8.02 -8.46
CA ILE A 554 17.72 7.07 -7.34
C ILE A 554 17.44 5.68 -7.91
N ASP A 555 18.22 4.68 -7.49
CA ASP A 555 18.13 3.28 -7.96
C ASP A 555 17.22 2.43 -7.05
N CYS A 556 16.86 2.94 -5.87
CA CYS A 556 16.10 2.22 -4.85
C CYS A 556 15.29 3.18 -3.94
N PHE A 557 14.01 2.88 -3.70
CA PHE A 557 13.19 3.58 -2.70
C PHE A 557 12.98 2.70 -1.45
N GLY A 558 13.32 3.23 -0.29
CA GLY A 558 13.01 2.66 1.03
C GLY A 558 11.76 3.31 1.61
N ILE A 559 10.62 2.62 1.53
CA ILE A 559 9.30 3.19 1.80
C ILE A 559 8.77 2.71 3.15
N GLY A 560 8.35 3.66 3.98
CA GLY A 560 7.95 3.44 5.37
C GLY A 560 6.46 3.64 5.62
N THR A 561 6.11 4.72 6.34
CA THR A 561 4.77 4.99 6.89
C THR A 561 3.64 4.83 5.87
N HIS A 562 3.71 5.55 4.74
CA HIS A 562 2.64 5.59 3.72
C HIS A 562 2.30 4.22 3.10
N LEU A 563 3.24 3.27 3.14
CA LEU A 563 3.04 1.90 2.70
C LEU A 563 2.32 1.08 3.78
N VAL A 564 2.95 0.90 4.95
CA VAL A 564 2.54 -0.12 5.93
C VAL A 564 1.28 0.25 6.74
N THR A 565 0.96 1.54 6.85
CA THR A 565 -0.31 2.01 7.43
C THR A 565 -1.38 2.26 6.38
N CYS A 566 -1.05 2.10 5.08
CA CYS A 566 -1.89 2.49 3.95
C CYS A 566 -2.49 3.91 4.10
N GLN A 567 -1.72 4.86 4.63
CA GLN A 567 -2.21 6.12 5.24
C GLN A 567 -3.31 6.88 4.48
N ARG A 568 -3.27 6.91 3.13
CA ARG A 568 -4.29 7.54 2.28
C ARG A 568 -5.69 6.95 2.49
N GLN A 569 -5.78 5.66 2.79
CA GLN A 569 -7.00 4.92 3.08
C GLN A 569 -6.63 3.66 3.89
N PRO A 570 -6.68 3.68 5.23
CA PRO A 570 -6.18 2.58 6.08
C PRO A 570 -7.12 1.35 6.16
N ALA A 571 -8.23 1.32 5.40
CA ALA A 571 -9.15 0.19 5.34
C ALA A 571 -9.75 0.00 3.93
N LEU A 572 -9.82 -1.25 3.45
CA LEU A 572 -10.41 -1.59 2.15
C LEU A 572 -11.95 -1.49 2.15
N GLY A 573 -12.60 -1.81 3.28
CA GLY A 573 -14.06 -1.81 3.39
C GLY A 573 -14.70 -3.06 2.81
N CYS A 574 -14.09 -4.23 3.04
CA CYS A 574 -14.78 -5.51 2.85
C CYS A 574 -15.97 -5.62 3.81
N VAL A 575 -17.02 -6.30 3.34
CA VAL A 575 -18.22 -6.68 4.09
C VAL A 575 -18.49 -8.17 3.85
N TYR A 576 -19.00 -8.85 4.87
CA TYR A 576 -19.34 -10.27 4.83
C TYR A 576 -20.85 -10.40 5.00
N LYS A 577 -21.60 -10.95 4.04
CA LYS A 577 -23.07 -10.90 4.10
C LYS A 577 -23.72 -12.20 3.65
N MET A 578 -24.71 -12.66 4.43
CA MET A 578 -25.54 -13.80 4.09
C MET A 578 -26.31 -13.51 2.80
N VAL A 579 -26.22 -14.42 1.84
CA VAL A 579 -26.92 -14.38 0.56
C VAL A 579 -27.90 -15.55 0.39
N GLU A 580 -27.78 -16.59 1.21
CA GLU A 580 -28.63 -17.78 1.17
C GLU A 580 -28.71 -18.46 2.55
N ILE A 581 -29.85 -19.09 2.86
CA ILE A 581 -30.03 -19.95 4.03
C ILE A 581 -31.07 -21.04 3.72
N ASN A 582 -30.75 -22.30 3.99
CA ASN A 582 -31.55 -23.49 3.66
C ASN A 582 -31.99 -23.51 2.19
N ALA A 583 -31.04 -23.21 1.28
CA ALA A 583 -31.24 -22.98 -0.16
C ALA A 583 -32.27 -21.89 -0.52
N GLN A 584 -32.71 -21.06 0.43
CA GLN A 584 -33.56 -19.89 0.19
C GLN A 584 -32.70 -18.63 0.07
N PRO A 585 -32.85 -17.84 -1.02
CA PRO A 585 -32.07 -16.63 -1.24
C PRO A 585 -32.42 -15.54 -0.23
N ARG A 586 -31.45 -14.71 0.12
CA ARG A 586 -31.62 -13.55 1.02
C ARG A 586 -31.07 -12.28 0.38
N ILE A 587 -31.83 -11.20 0.49
CA ILE A 587 -31.45 -9.86 0.06
C ILE A 587 -31.56 -8.89 1.25
N LYS A 588 -30.48 -8.13 1.49
CA LYS A 588 -30.46 -6.98 2.39
C LYS A 588 -30.67 -5.71 1.58
N LEU A 589 -31.86 -5.11 1.69
CA LEU A 589 -32.21 -3.81 1.08
C LEU A 589 -31.63 -2.63 1.86
N SER A 590 -31.58 -1.45 1.24
CA SER A 590 -30.92 -0.26 1.78
C SER A 590 -31.43 0.99 1.08
N GLN A 591 -31.59 2.12 1.80
CA GLN A 591 -31.88 3.44 1.22
C GLN A 591 -30.86 3.80 0.14
N ASP A 592 -29.57 3.64 0.46
CA ASP A 592 -28.49 3.68 -0.53
C ASP A 592 -28.46 2.37 -1.33
N VAL A 593 -28.88 2.45 -2.59
CA VAL A 593 -28.89 1.36 -3.60
C VAL A 593 -27.49 0.75 -3.80
N VAL A 594 -26.41 1.51 -3.61
CA VAL A 594 -25.03 1.00 -3.74
C VAL A 594 -24.73 -0.06 -2.66
N LYS A 595 -25.44 -0.02 -1.54
CA LYS A 595 -25.28 -0.92 -0.38
C LYS A 595 -26.20 -2.16 -0.40
N VAL A 596 -27.09 -2.30 -1.40
CA VAL A 596 -27.92 -3.49 -1.62
C VAL A 596 -27.03 -4.69 -1.97
N THR A 597 -27.41 -5.88 -1.50
CA THR A 597 -26.67 -7.14 -1.68
C THR A 597 -27.20 -7.95 -2.86
N MET A 598 -26.34 -8.76 -3.50
CA MET A 598 -26.75 -9.67 -4.56
C MET A 598 -27.12 -11.04 -3.95
N PRO A 599 -28.37 -11.50 -4.07
CA PRO A 599 -28.89 -12.66 -3.36
C PRO A 599 -28.44 -13.99 -3.98
N GLY A 600 -28.65 -15.07 -3.23
CA GLY A 600 -28.38 -16.46 -3.62
C GLY A 600 -26.89 -16.80 -3.70
N ASN A 601 -26.60 -18.10 -3.72
CA ASN A 601 -25.29 -18.62 -4.07
C ASN A 601 -24.99 -18.34 -5.55
N LYS A 602 -23.77 -17.87 -5.85
CA LYS A 602 -23.39 -17.33 -7.17
C LYS A 602 -22.08 -17.90 -7.70
N ASN A 603 -22.01 -18.12 -9.01
CA ASN A 603 -20.76 -18.36 -9.75
C ASN A 603 -20.28 -17.05 -10.38
N VAL A 604 -18.98 -16.89 -10.58
CA VAL A 604 -18.42 -15.70 -11.24
C VAL A 604 -17.37 -16.10 -12.28
N PHE A 605 -17.47 -15.50 -13.46
CA PHE A 605 -16.60 -15.74 -14.60
C PHE A 605 -16.02 -14.43 -15.12
N ARG A 606 -14.72 -14.41 -15.41
CA ARG A 606 -14.07 -13.28 -16.09
C ARG A 606 -14.05 -13.52 -17.58
N LEU A 607 -14.59 -12.56 -18.34
CA LEU A 607 -14.75 -12.65 -19.78
C LEU A 607 -13.67 -11.83 -20.49
N TYR A 608 -12.97 -12.44 -21.44
CA TYR A 608 -11.83 -11.84 -22.13
C TYR A 608 -12.15 -11.44 -23.58
N GLY A 609 -11.48 -10.38 -24.06
CA GLY A 609 -11.56 -9.87 -25.41
C GLY A 609 -10.54 -10.48 -26.37
N ALA A 610 -10.71 -10.21 -27.66
CA ALA A 610 -9.77 -10.64 -28.71
C ALA A 610 -8.38 -9.96 -28.62
N ASP A 611 -8.28 -8.89 -27.81
CA ASP A 611 -7.04 -8.24 -27.40
C ASP A 611 -6.32 -8.97 -26.24
N GLY A 612 -6.90 -10.05 -25.71
CA GLY A 612 -6.37 -10.78 -24.55
C GLY A 612 -6.62 -10.10 -23.21
N HIS A 613 -7.37 -9.00 -23.19
CA HIS A 613 -7.67 -8.26 -21.95
C HIS A 613 -8.99 -8.70 -21.32
N ALA A 614 -9.07 -8.60 -20.00
CA ALA A 614 -10.31 -8.79 -19.25
C ALA A 614 -11.29 -7.64 -19.54
N LEU A 615 -12.52 -7.98 -19.94
CA LEU A 615 -13.54 -7.01 -20.34
C LEU A 615 -14.57 -6.72 -19.24
N ILE A 616 -14.96 -7.77 -18.51
CA ILE A 616 -16.04 -7.76 -17.54
C ILE A 616 -15.96 -9.00 -16.63
N ASP A 617 -16.29 -8.83 -15.36
CA ASP A 617 -16.59 -9.95 -14.46
C ASP A 617 -18.10 -10.14 -14.41
N LEU A 618 -18.55 -11.35 -14.76
CA LEU A 618 -19.96 -11.73 -14.86
C LEU A 618 -20.32 -12.66 -13.70
N LEU A 619 -21.24 -12.20 -12.85
CA LEU A 619 -21.90 -13.03 -11.84
C LEU A 619 -23.13 -13.74 -12.43
N GLN A 620 -23.33 -14.99 -12.03
CA GLN A 620 -24.48 -15.83 -12.37
C GLN A 620 -24.98 -16.56 -11.13
N ARG A 621 -26.23 -17.04 -11.16
CA ARG A 621 -26.72 -18.04 -10.19
C ARG A 621 -25.98 -19.37 -10.39
N VAL A 622 -25.94 -20.20 -9.35
CA VAL A 622 -25.30 -21.54 -9.41
C VAL A 622 -26.01 -22.56 -10.32
N ASP A 623 -27.28 -22.31 -10.68
CA ASP A 623 -28.08 -23.16 -11.58
C ASP A 623 -28.05 -22.73 -13.06
N GLU A 624 -27.31 -21.65 -13.40
CA GLU A 624 -27.06 -21.26 -14.77
C GLU A 624 -25.89 -22.04 -15.39
N SER A 625 -26.01 -22.36 -16.69
CA SER A 625 -24.87 -22.83 -17.48
C SER A 625 -23.75 -21.77 -17.53
N PRO A 626 -22.47 -22.16 -17.39
CA PRO A 626 -21.34 -21.27 -17.60
C PRO A 626 -21.35 -20.61 -19.00
N PRO A 627 -20.73 -19.42 -19.16
CA PRO A 627 -20.66 -18.76 -20.45
C PRO A 627 -19.60 -19.44 -21.32
N GLU A 628 -19.92 -19.69 -22.59
CA GLU A 628 -19.01 -20.36 -23.53
C GLU A 628 -18.23 -19.38 -24.42
N VAL A 629 -17.01 -19.78 -24.79
CA VAL A 629 -16.17 -19.05 -25.75
C VAL A 629 -16.88 -18.95 -27.11
N GLY A 630 -16.89 -17.74 -27.69
CA GLY A 630 -17.57 -17.44 -28.95
C GLY A 630 -19.10 -17.32 -28.86
N GLN A 631 -19.73 -17.67 -27.73
CA GLN A 631 -21.16 -17.45 -27.53
C GLN A 631 -21.47 -16.02 -27.06
N LYS A 632 -22.65 -15.51 -27.42
CA LYS A 632 -23.05 -14.12 -27.16
C LYS A 632 -23.83 -13.99 -25.86
N VAL A 633 -23.20 -13.44 -24.83
CA VAL A 633 -23.75 -13.31 -23.47
C VAL A 633 -24.25 -11.88 -23.23
N LEU A 634 -25.46 -11.73 -22.68
CA LEU A 634 -26.00 -10.44 -22.23
C LEU A 634 -25.54 -10.15 -20.79
N CYS A 635 -24.70 -9.13 -20.64
CA CYS A 635 -24.18 -8.68 -19.35
C CYS A 635 -24.90 -7.38 -18.93
N ARG A 636 -25.48 -7.35 -17.72
CA ARG A 636 -26.26 -6.21 -17.21
C ARG A 636 -25.66 -5.66 -15.91
N HIS A 637 -25.60 -4.35 -15.76
CA HIS A 637 -25.25 -3.75 -14.46
C HIS A 637 -26.41 -4.00 -13.47
N PRO A 638 -26.16 -4.54 -12.26
CA PRO A 638 -27.23 -5.06 -11.39
C PRO A 638 -28.28 -4.04 -10.97
N PHE A 639 -27.95 -2.74 -10.91
CA PHE A 639 -28.85 -1.68 -10.44
C PHE A 639 -28.97 -0.46 -11.39
N GLN A 640 -28.57 -0.57 -12.67
CA GLN A 640 -28.69 0.55 -13.63
C GLN A 640 -29.05 0.01 -15.01
N GLU A 641 -30.35 0.02 -15.34
CA GLU A 641 -30.94 -0.74 -16.46
C GLU A 641 -30.36 -0.39 -17.83
N SER A 642 -29.99 0.88 -18.03
CA SER A 642 -29.38 1.40 -19.25
C SER A 642 -27.96 0.88 -19.50
N LYS A 643 -27.24 0.46 -18.44
CA LYS A 643 -25.89 -0.09 -18.54
C LYS A 643 -25.94 -1.60 -18.76
N ARG A 644 -26.11 -1.98 -20.02
CA ARG A 644 -26.07 -3.38 -20.49
C ARG A 644 -25.28 -3.49 -21.79
N ALA A 645 -24.60 -4.61 -21.98
CA ALA A 645 -23.80 -4.90 -23.17
C ALA A 645 -23.87 -6.38 -23.54
N TYR A 646 -23.73 -6.69 -24.82
CA TYR A 646 -23.42 -8.04 -25.26
C TYR A 646 -21.90 -8.23 -25.30
N VAL A 647 -21.43 -9.36 -24.78
CA VAL A 647 -20.03 -9.79 -24.83
C VAL A 647 -19.97 -11.12 -25.59
N ILE A 648 -18.93 -11.26 -26.42
CA ILE A 648 -18.57 -12.51 -27.07
C ILE A 648 -17.15 -12.82 -26.59
N PRO A 649 -16.97 -13.70 -25.59
CA PRO A 649 -15.67 -13.91 -24.98
C PRO A 649 -14.78 -14.79 -25.88
N THR A 650 -13.50 -14.45 -25.98
CA THR A 650 -12.47 -15.30 -26.60
C THR A 650 -11.85 -16.28 -25.59
N HIS A 651 -11.89 -15.93 -24.31
CA HIS A 651 -11.57 -16.80 -23.18
C HIS A 651 -12.52 -16.49 -22.02
N VAL A 652 -12.79 -17.52 -21.20
CA VAL A 652 -13.64 -17.48 -20.03
C VAL A 652 -12.87 -18.14 -18.89
N GLU A 653 -12.63 -17.39 -17.81
CA GLU A 653 -11.98 -17.88 -16.61
C GLU A 653 -13.04 -18.03 -15.48
N PRO A 654 -13.31 -19.25 -14.96
CA PRO A 654 -14.03 -19.40 -13.70
C PRO A 654 -13.15 -18.88 -12.55
N LEU A 655 -13.69 -17.94 -11.77
CA LEU A 655 -12.88 -17.21 -10.79
C LEU A 655 -12.71 -17.93 -9.44
N TYR A 656 -13.47 -18.99 -9.16
CA TYR A 656 -13.44 -19.69 -7.88
C TYR A 656 -12.93 -21.12 -7.97
N ASP A 657 -12.01 -21.45 -7.07
CA ASP A 657 -11.73 -22.83 -6.67
C ASP A 657 -12.23 -23.06 -5.23
N VAL A 658 -12.42 -24.33 -4.84
CA VAL A 658 -12.60 -24.71 -3.44
C VAL A 658 -11.21 -24.77 -2.78
N TYR A 659 -11.06 -24.14 -1.61
CA TYR A 659 -9.83 -24.16 -0.82
C TYR A 659 -9.98 -24.89 0.52
N TRP A 660 -11.20 -25.01 1.05
CA TRP A 660 -11.50 -25.75 2.28
C TRP A 660 -12.78 -26.58 2.09
N ALA A 661 -12.72 -27.86 2.48
CA ALA A 661 -13.86 -28.78 2.56
C ALA A 661 -13.46 -30.00 3.41
N ASP A 662 -14.44 -30.73 3.97
CA ASP A 662 -14.23 -31.89 4.85
C ASP A 662 -13.29 -31.64 6.05
N GLY A 663 -13.19 -30.38 6.53
CA GLY A 663 -12.28 -30.00 7.61
C GLY A 663 -10.79 -29.97 7.26
N ARG A 664 -10.44 -29.70 6.01
CA ARG A 664 -9.05 -29.63 5.52
C ARG A 664 -8.91 -28.69 4.33
N VAL A 665 -7.67 -28.27 4.09
CA VAL A 665 -7.29 -27.60 2.82
C VAL A 665 -7.37 -28.61 1.67
N THR A 666 -8.04 -28.24 0.58
CA THR A 666 -8.36 -29.14 -0.56
C THR A 666 -7.28 -29.22 -1.64
N GLN A 667 -6.35 -28.28 -1.66
CA GLN A 667 -5.30 -28.15 -2.68
C GLN A 667 -4.02 -27.57 -2.07
N ALA A 668 -2.86 -27.80 -2.71
CA ALA A 668 -1.60 -27.24 -2.23
C ALA A 668 -1.60 -25.71 -2.35
N MET A 669 -1.21 -25.01 -1.28
CA MET A 669 -1.09 -23.56 -1.29
C MET A 669 0.14 -23.12 -2.11
N PRO A 670 0.02 -22.08 -2.95
CA PRO A 670 1.14 -21.56 -3.75
C PRO A 670 2.20 -20.89 -2.88
N SER A 671 3.45 -20.93 -3.35
CA SER A 671 4.56 -20.16 -2.77
C SER A 671 4.35 -18.65 -2.89
N LEU A 672 5.09 -17.88 -2.09
CA LEU A 672 5.04 -16.42 -2.08
C LEU A 672 5.44 -15.84 -3.45
N GLU A 673 6.40 -16.47 -4.11
CA GLU A 673 6.85 -16.17 -5.46
C GLU A 673 5.75 -16.42 -6.50
N GLU A 674 5.05 -17.56 -6.44
CA GLU A 674 3.93 -17.85 -7.34
C GLU A 674 2.75 -16.90 -7.14
N VAL A 675 2.48 -16.46 -5.90
CA VAL A 675 1.49 -15.42 -5.60
C VAL A 675 1.94 -14.07 -6.18
N ARG A 676 3.21 -13.67 -5.98
CA ARG A 676 3.79 -12.44 -6.55
C ARG A 676 3.74 -12.43 -8.08
N ASP A 677 4.08 -13.54 -8.72
CA ASP A 677 3.97 -13.67 -10.18
C ASP A 677 2.50 -13.68 -10.64
N ARG A 678 1.58 -14.22 -9.84
CA ARG A 678 0.13 -14.11 -10.11
C ARG A 678 -0.32 -12.65 -10.07
N VAL A 679 0.13 -11.82 -9.12
CA VAL A 679 -0.12 -10.36 -9.12
C VAL A 679 0.39 -9.72 -10.41
N GLN A 680 1.64 -9.99 -10.77
CA GLN A 680 2.25 -9.38 -11.96
C GLN A 680 1.62 -9.84 -13.27
N ASN A 681 1.11 -11.07 -13.35
CA ASN A 681 0.40 -11.58 -14.52
C ASN A 681 -1.06 -11.09 -14.57
N SER A 682 -1.76 -11.10 -13.43
CA SER A 682 -3.15 -10.64 -13.34
C SER A 682 -3.27 -9.14 -13.68
N LEU A 683 -2.32 -8.30 -13.24
CA LEU A 683 -2.23 -6.89 -13.65
C LEU A 683 -1.92 -6.68 -15.15
N ARG A 684 -1.37 -7.67 -15.87
CA ARG A 684 -1.20 -7.60 -17.33
C ARG A 684 -2.52 -7.83 -18.08
N THR A 685 -3.44 -8.61 -17.51
CA THR A 685 -4.77 -8.84 -18.11
C THR A 685 -5.62 -7.56 -18.20
N LEU A 686 -5.33 -6.55 -17.38
CA LEU A 686 -6.07 -5.29 -17.40
C LEU A 686 -5.54 -4.34 -18.46
N ARG A 687 -6.45 -3.68 -19.19
CA ARG A 687 -6.14 -2.56 -20.08
C ARG A 687 -5.54 -1.39 -19.29
N GLN A 688 -4.69 -0.58 -19.93
CA GLN A 688 -3.92 0.46 -19.23
C GLN A 688 -4.79 1.59 -18.65
N ASP A 689 -5.97 1.82 -19.22
CA ASP A 689 -6.91 2.85 -18.77
C ASP A 689 -7.58 2.53 -17.42
N HIS A 690 -7.62 1.27 -17.00
CA HIS A 690 -8.01 0.84 -15.64
C HIS A 690 -6.89 1.00 -14.59
N LYS A 691 -5.64 1.18 -15.03
CA LYS A 691 -4.43 1.14 -14.17
C LYS A 691 -3.79 2.50 -13.91
N ARG A 692 -4.20 3.56 -14.62
CA ARG A 692 -3.69 4.92 -14.43
C ARG A 692 -4.02 5.48 -13.03
N THR A 693 -3.07 6.20 -12.45
CA THR A 693 -3.18 6.81 -11.11
C THR A 693 -4.29 7.88 -11.05
N LEU A 694 -4.50 8.63 -12.13
CA LEU A 694 -5.45 9.73 -12.22
C LEU A 694 -6.65 9.36 -13.11
N ASN A 695 -7.86 9.55 -12.57
CA ASN A 695 -9.14 9.32 -13.23
C ASN A 695 -9.25 7.98 -13.99
N PRO A 696 -8.91 6.83 -13.39
CA PRO A 696 -8.99 5.52 -14.04
C PRO A 696 -10.39 5.21 -14.59
N THR A 697 -10.45 4.39 -15.65
CA THR A 697 -11.70 3.90 -16.22
C THR A 697 -12.28 2.83 -15.30
N PRO A 698 -13.56 2.93 -14.87
CA PRO A 698 -14.18 1.89 -14.08
C PRO A 698 -14.16 0.52 -14.77
N TYR A 699 -13.73 -0.51 -14.04
CA TYR A 699 -13.88 -1.89 -14.52
C TYR A 699 -15.35 -2.32 -14.44
N LYS A 700 -15.76 -3.23 -15.32
CA LYS A 700 -17.16 -3.65 -15.42
C LYS A 700 -17.40 -4.89 -14.56
N VAL A 701 -18.35 -4.79 -13.65
CA VAL A 701 -18.93 -5.93 -12.93
C VAL A 701 -20.41 -5.99 -13.28
N ALA A 702 -20.88 -7.15 -13.71
CA ALA A 702 -22.23 -7.35 -14.22
C ALA A 702 -22.84 -8.67 -13.74
N VAL A 703 -24.15 -8.77 -13.90
CA VAL A 703 -24.95 -9.97 -13.69
C VAL A 703 -25.48 -10.49 -15.04
N SER A 704 -25.81 -11.78 -15.12
CA SER A 704 -26.59 -12.35 -16.22
C SER A 704 -28.00 -11.78 -16.26
N ASP A 705 -28.74 -12.03 -17.35
CA ASP A 705 -30.15 -11.65 -17.44
C ASP A 705 -31.01 -12.38 -16.39
N ASN A 706 -30.74 -13.66 -16.13
CA ASN A 706 -31.42 -14.45 -15.10
C ASN A 706 -31.18 -13.87 -13.70
N LEU A 707 -29.92 -13.64 -13.32
CA LEU A 707 -29.58 -13.04 -12.03
C LEU A 707 -30.09 -11.57 -11.92
N TYR A 708 -30.13 -10.81 -13.01
CA TYR A 708 -30.73 -9.47 -13.03
C TYR A 708 -32.23 -9.51 -12.68
N ASN A 709 -33.00 -10.33 -13.40
CA ASN A 709 -34.45 -10.43 -13.19
C ASN A 709 -34.75 -10.96 -11.78
N PHE A 710 -34.00 -11.97 -11.33
CA PHE A 710 -34.09 -12.53 -9.98
C PHE A 710 -33.76 -11.53 -8.86
N ILE A 711 -32.78 -10.64 -9.05
CA ILE A 711 -32.52 -9.52 -8.13
C ILE A 711 -33.74 -8.61 -8.02
N HIS A 712 -34.36 -8.27 -9.17
CA HIS A 712 -35.51 -7.37 -9.21
C HIS A 712 -36.75 -8.00 -8.58
N ASP A 713 -37.07 -9.25 -8.93
CA ASP A 713 -38.19 -10.00 -8.37
C ASP A 713 -38.08 -10.13 -6.84
N LEU A 714 -36.89 -10.49 -6.33
CA LEU A 714 -36.67 -10.64 -4.89
C LEU A 714 -36.63 -9.29 -4.17
N TRP A 715 -36.19 -8.21 -4.82
CA TRP A 715 -36.32 -6.85 -4.29
C TRP A 715 -37.79 -6.49 -4.13
N LEU A 716 -38.62 -6.61 -5.18
CA LEU A 716 -40.04 -6.27 -5.13
C LEU A 716 -40.82 -7.09 -4.08
N GLN A 717 -40.41 -8.33 -3.81
CA GLN A 717 -41.00 -9.17 -2.76
C GLN A 717 -40.61 -8.75 -1.32
N ASN A 718 -39.52 -8.00 -1.13
CA ASN A 718 -38.97 -7.64 0.18
C ASN A 718 -39.01 -6.13 0.47
N ALA A 719 -39.33 -5.29 -0.52
CA ALA A 719 -39.56 -3.86 -0.32
C ALA A 719 -40.94 -3.63 0.32
N PRO A 720 -41.04 -2.90 1.44
CA PRO A 720 -42.33 -2.57 2.02
C PRO A 720 -43.11 -1.63 1.10
N ILE A 721 -44.42 -1.87 0.97
CA ILE A 721 -45.34 -0.96 0.28
C ILE A 721 -45.83 0.03 1.33
N GLY A 722 -45.42 1.30 1.19
CA GLY A 722 -45.92 2.38 2.03
C GLY A 722 -47.35 2.78 1.65
N GLU A 723 -48.22 2.92 2.65
CA GLU A 723 -49.53 3.55 2.50
C GLU A 723 -49.40 5.04 2.81
N LEU A 724 -49.59 5.89 1.80
CA LEU A 724 -49.50 7.35 1.93
C LEU A 724 -50.90 7.92 2.19
N SER A 725 -51.06 8.65 3.30
CA SER A 725 -52.33 9.21 3.81
C SER A 725 -52.47 10.72 3.61
#